data_AF-A0AAE0WAQ3-F1
#
_entry.id   AF-A0AAE0WAQ3-F1
#
_cell.length_a   1.000
_cell.length_b   1.000
_cell.length_c   1.000
_cell.angle_alpha   90.00
_cell.angle_beta   90.00
_cell.angle_gamma   90.00
#
_symmetry.space_group_name_H-M   'P 1'
#
loop_
_entity.id
_entity.type
_entity.pdbx_description
1 polymer ?
#
loop_
_entity_poly.entity_id
_entity_poly.type
_entity_poly.pdbx_seq_one_letter_code
_entity_poly.pdbx_strand_id
1 'polypeptide(L)'
;MMPGSAKSDRICWPDDVGILALEVYFPSEYVDQSELEQFDGVSTGKYTIGLGQDKMGFCSDREDVNSLCLTVVQKLMERHQIPYTAIGRLEVGTETILDKSKSTKTVLMQLFENSGNTSIEGIDTTNACYGGTAALFNAIHWIESSAWDGRFALVVAGDIAVYATGNARCTGGAGAVAILLGSNAPLIFDRGLRATHMQHVYDFYKPNMASEYPVVDGKLSIECYLHALDKCYEIFSSKAKTAGIKGSSGSLLDCADAFVFHSPYCKLVRKSVGRLMLNDFLQDPNPDLIGRYSGLEPYKGIRLEDTYFNKDLETAFMTASKDIFEKKTKPSIYMANQVGNMYTPSVFGGLISYLVSGNAQDLAGKRVVLFSYGSGLASSMYSLHISDDLSTTSPLHKLLNNLSDVKTRLESRRKVAPKEFDRVMKLREETHNKAPYCPVGSVDILFPGTWYLAGVDSMHRRKYERKLHEEFKASLDPVVRNDTSKVSQSKQSLKTFQEHKVHYRLYSKAAMAAAMKKFKETGCSIRKAAKEYGIPEASLRHRLSGRVNPEATRSGPPPLFSAEEETRLADHLKLTASFGYGYGRTEIIQFATDYAIEVGHRDQDHPLTPQWYTSFISRRPDLKTIRKARSLNTQLARATSVECVSAYYIELQKILNNFNLIDKLERIFIMNEKMISTIDKIHSDLSFNETNSSANTLESWSKFTVIGCGNANGDHIPPFLIFPEGMSKELEEYKYGIVDVDATKLGKSNNVIMKKYLTDHLIKSLPLRTPDNPVLLLYDGHNSSTSLGLVEWARTEHIVMFVLPSHTSHIFQQVDAGIFGSFENIFDNECKKYVRKHNTPLTKKNICTFASKAYSKALSTENLKAAFKKLGICPFNSGNLLVTNGNLKFQMSLKREQILNQENAKIDAVKEAVVRTVEEAVVEAVEEAVIEAVEEGMVNENEVISVTDISEPQPFIPGNSATGIIIKLNPAKMCKYTSTIRSGKLSLEDDVEHKNMSSRKRKQSKKTGLTK
;
A
#
# COMPACT_ATOMS: atom_id res chain seq x y z
N MET A 1 32.28 28.28 44.01
CA MET A 1 31.19 28.82 43.19
C MET A 1 31.40 28.35 41.76
N MET A 2 30.67 27.30 41.34
CA MET A 2 30.65 26.82 39.96
C MET A 2 29.42 27.43 39.25
N PRO A 3 29.53 27.88 37.98
CA PRO A 3 28.43 28.53 37.27
C PRO A 3 27.33 27.52 36.91
N GLY A 4 26.08 27.95 37.04
CA GLY A 4 24.88 27.14 36.85
C GLY A 4 24.71 26.59 35.43
N SER A 5 24.15 25.39 35.36
CA SER A 5 23.75 24.71 34.13
C SER A 5 22.66 25.49 33.39
N ALA A 6 22.92 25.80 32.12
CA ALA A 6 21.90 26.24 31.20
C ALA A 6 20.85 25.14 31.05
N LYS A 7 19.57 25.50 31.23
CA LYS A 7 18.41 24.63 30.97
C LYS A 7 18.46 24.17 29.52
N SER A 8 18.30 22.87 29.28
CA SER A 8 18.07 22.35 27.94
C SER A 8 16.72 22.84 27.43
N ASP A 9 16.70 23.42 26.22
CA ASP A 9 15.47 23.68 25.48
C ASP A 9 14.80 22.33 25.20
N ARG A 10 13.78 21.99 25.99
CA ARG A 10 12.93 20.83 25.72
C ARG A 10 12.20 21.08 24.41
N ILE A 11 12.27 20.13 23.48
CA ILE A 11 11.38 20.08 22.31
C ILE A 11 9.95 20.01 22.88
N CYS A 12 9.20 21.11 22.83
CA CYS A 12 7.83 21.16 23.31
C CYS A 12 6.90 20.71 22.19
N TRP A 13 6.09 19.67 22.44
CA TRP A 13 5.03 19.27 21.51
C TRP A 13 3.98 20.39 21.45
N PRO A 14 3.28 20.59 20.32
CA PRO A 14 2.20 21.56 20.24
C PRO A 14 1.11 21.24 21.28
N ASP A 15 0.59 22.24 21.97
CA ASP A 15 -0.44 22.01 22.99
C ASP A 15 -1.80 21.69 22.36
N ASP A 16 -2.59 20.89 23.06
CA ASP A 16 -4.00 20.62 22.78
C ASP A 16 -4.29 20.25 21.32
N VAL A 17 -3.51 19.31 20.78
CA VAL A 17 -3.70 18.80 19.41
C VAL A 17 -5.05 18.08 19.31
N GLY A 18 -5.87 18.54 18.38
CA GLY A 18 -7.24 18.05 18.28
C GLY A 18 -8.00 18.57 17.07
N ILE A 19 -9.31 18.32 17.08
CA ILE A 19 -10.23 18.70 16.01
C ILE A 19 -10.66 20.15 16.19
N LEU A 20 -10.30 21.00 15.22
CA LEU A 20 -10.66 22.42 15.15
C LEU A 20 -11.99 22.65 14.43
N ALA A 21 -12.25 21.87 13.38
CA ALA A 21 -13.46 21.97 12.56
C ALA A 21 -13.88 20.60 12.04
N LEU A 22 -15.20 20.43 11.89
CA LEU A 22 -15.83 19.25 11.30
C LEU A 22 -16.82 19.72 10.23
N GLU A 23 -16.86 19.01 9.11
CA GLU A 23 -17.90 19.17 8.10
C GLU A 23 -18.34 17.78 7.65
N VAL A 24 -19.63 17.63 7.37
CA VAL A 24 -20.22 16.37 6.90
C VAL A 24 -20.97 16.59 5.61
N TYR A 25 -20.87 15.62 4.71
CA TYR A 25 -21.68 15.51 3.51
C TYR A 25 -22.36 14.14 3.47
N PHE A 26 -23.61 14.13 3.07
CA PHE A 26 -24.42 12.95 2.76
C PHE A 26 -25.27 13.28 1.53
N PRO A 27 -25.62 12.29 0.69
CA PRO A 27 -26.45 12.52 -0.48
C PRO A 27 -27.81 13.13 -0.14
N SER A 28 -28.39 13.85 -1.10
CA SER A 28 -29.68 14.53 -0.94
C SER A 28 -30.89 13.60 -1.02
N GLU A 29 -30.70 12.33 -1.36
CA GLU A 29 -31.76 11.33 -1.49
C GLU A 29 -31.63 10.22 -0.44
N TYR A 30 -32.76 9.63 -0.06
CA TYR A 30 -32.80 8.45 0.81
C TYR A 30 -33.97 7.53 0.45
N VAL A 31 -33.83 6.24 0.76
CA VAL A 31 -34.93 5.28 0.79
C VAL A 31 -35.37 5.06 2.24
N ASP A 32 -36.68 5.03 2.46
CA ASP A 32 -37.29 4.80 3.77
C ASP A 32 -37.26 3.30 4.12
N GLN A 33 -36.80 2.96 5.32
CA GLN A 33 -36.61 1.56 5.72
C GLN A 33 -37.93 0.83 5.93
N SER A 34 -39.00 1.49 6.37
CA SER A 34 -40.32 0.86 6.48
C SER A 34 -40.91 0.56 5.11
N GLU A 35 -40.69 1.43 4.13
CA GLU A 35 -41.08 1.15 2.74
C GLU A 35 -40.21 0.04 2.12
N LEU A 36 -38.91 0.00 2.46
CA LEU A 36 -38.00 -1.04 2.01
C LEU A 36 -38.34 -2.42 2.61
N GLU A 37 -38.79 -2.48 3.86
CA GLU A 37 -39.30 -3.72 4.48
C GLU A 37 -40.44 -4.32 3.65
N GLN A 38 -41.39 -3.49 3.23
CA GLN A 38 -42.53 -3.91 2.39
C GLN A 38 -42.07 -4.35 1.01
N PHE A 39 -41.14 -3.62 0.40
CA PHE A 39 -40.60 -3.93 -0.93
C PHE A 39 -39.83 -5.25 -0.96
N ASP A 40 -39.01 -5.52 0.08
CA ASP A 40 -38.24 -6.75 0.22
C ASP A 40 -39.09 -7.96 0.68
N GLY A 41 -40.36 -7.74 1.01
CA GLY A 41 -41.26 -8.81 1.50
C GLY A 41 -40.88 -9.34 2.89
N VAL A 42 -40.30 -8.50 3.76
CA VAL A 42 -39.90 -8.89 5.12
C VAL A 42 -40.89 -8.40 6.18
N SER A 43 -40.84 -9.00 7.38
CA SER A 43 -41.70 -8.61 8.50
C SER A 43 -41.49 -7.15 8.92
N THR A 44 -42.57 -6.44 9.22
CA THR A 44 -42.54 -5.09 9.80
C THR A 44 -41.63 -5.05 11.02
N GLY A 45 -40.75 -4.05 11.07
CA GLY A 45 -39.81 -3.89 12.17
C GLY A 45 -38.48 -4.62 11.97
N LYS A 46 -38.30 -5.44 10.93
CA LYS A 46 -37.01 -6.16 10.70
C LYS A 46 -35.85 -5.19 10.56
N TYR A 47 -36.02 -4.09 9.85
CA TYR A 47 -34.99 -3.07 9.61
C TYR A 47 -35.11 -1.93 10.64
N THR A 48 -36.32 -1.41 10.85
CA THR A 48 -36.56 -0.27 11.75
C THR A 48 -36.33 -0.58 13.23
N ILE A 49 -36.67 -1.78 13.70
CA ILE A 49 -36.49 -2.21 15.10
C ILE A 49 -35.32 -3.19 15.23
N GLY A 50 -35.22 -4.15 14.32
CA GLY A 50 -34.19 -5.19 14.31
C GLY A 50 -32.80 -4.62 14.08
N LEU A 51 -32.64 -3.74 13.08
CA LEU A 51 -31.39 -3.03 12.81
C LEU A 51 -31.35 -1.64 13.46
N GLY A 52 -32.50 -1.04 13.76
CA GLY A 52 -32.58 0.33 14.29
C GLY A 52 -32.34 1.40 13.24
N GLN A 53 -32.70 1.12 11.98
CA GLN A 53 -32.46 2.00 10.83
C GLN A 53 -33.77 2.59 10.33
N ASP A 54 -33.86 3.91 10.18
CA ASP A 54 -35.07 4.59 9.69
C ASP A 54 -34.96 4.91 8.20
N LYS A 55 -33.80 5.41 7.77
CA LYS A 55 -33.57 5.89 6.40
C LYS A 55 -32.17 5.50 5.95
N MET A 56 -32.03 5.22 4.66
CA MET A 56 -30.74 4.89 4.04
C MET A 56 -30.46 5.87 2.90
N GLY A 57 -29.43 6.71 3.07
CA GLY A 57 -28.94 7.60 2.03
C GLY A 57 -28.14 6.84 0.99
N PHE A 58 -28.26 7.22 -0.28
CA PHE A 58 -27.56 6.54 -1.37
C PHE A 58 -27.15 7.53 -2.46
N CYS A 59 -26.12 7.16 -3.22
CA CYS A 59 -25.63 7.95 -4.35
C CYS A 59 -26.27 7.47 -5.66
N SER A 60 -26.61 8.41 -6.53
CA SER A 60 -26.86 8.11 -7.95
C SER A 60 -25.54 7.96 -8.72
N ASP A 61 -25.62 7.80 -10.04
CA ASP A 61 -24.46 7.79 -10.95
C ASP A 61 -23.74 9.14 -11.06
N ARG A 62 -24.31 10.22 -10.49
CA ARG A 62 -23.70 11.55 -10.38
C ARG A 62 -22.70 11.67 -9.23
N GLU A 63 -22.73 10.78 -8.26
CA GLU A 63 -21.90 10.88 -7.06
C GLU A 63 -21.00 9.65 -6.88
N ASP A 64 -19.72 9.91 -6.65
CA ASP A 64 -18.72 8.90 -6.35
C ASP A 64 -17.83 9.39 -5.19
N VAL A 65 -16.94 8.54 -4.66
CA VAL A 65 -16.15 8.90 -3.48
C VAL A 65 -15.32 10.17 -3.68
N ASN A 66 -14.84 10.45 -4.90
CA ASN A 66 -14.10 11.67 -5.18
C ASN A 66 -15.01 12.89 -5.08
N SER A 67 -16.22 12.81 -5.65
CA SER A 67 -17.18 13.92 -5.60
C SER A 67 -17.69 14.17 -4.18
N LEU A 68 -17.90 13.12 -3.37
CA LEU A 68 -18.21 13.25 -1.94
C LEU A 68 -17.08 13.97 -1.20
N CYS A 69 -15.83 13.55 -1.42
CA CYS A 69 -14.65 14.14 -0.76
C CYS A 69 -14.39 15.59 -1.21
N LEU A 70 -14.52 15.89 -2.51
CA LEU A 70 -14.41 17.26 -3.05
C LEU A 70 -15.45 18.19 -2.41
N THR A 71 -16.68 17.70 -2.29
CA THR A 71 -17.80 18.45 -1.70
C THR A 71 -17.54 18.79 -0.25
N VAL A 72 -17.23 17.79 0.59
CA VAL A 72 -17.06 18.02 2.03
C VAL A 72 -15.82 18.88 2.33
N VAL A 73 -14.73 18.71 1.58
CA VAL A 73 -13.52 19.55 1.73
C VAL A 73 -13.81 20.99 1.35
N GLN A 74 -14.36 21.24 0.16
CA GLN A 74 -14.61 22.61 -0.26
C GLN A 74 -15.60 23.31 0.66
N LYS A 75 -16.64 22.61 1.12
CA LYS A 75 -17.60 23.14 2.07
C LYS A 75 -16.96 23.52 3.41
N LEU A 76 -16.07 22.68 3.95
CA LEU A 76 -15.30 22.99 5.17
C LEU A 76 -14.44 24.24 4.97
N MET A 77 -13.70 24.32 3.86
CA MET A 77 -12.80 25.44 3.58
C MET A 77 -13.56 26.76 3.46
N GLU A 78 -14.71 26.76 2.77
CA GLU A 78 -15.56 27.94 2.57
C GLU A 78 -16.25 28.37 3.88
N ARG A 79 -16.88 27.43 4.60
CA ARG A 79 -17.60 27.71 5.86
C ARG A 79 -16.68 28.31 6.93
N HIS A 80 -15.46 27.79 7.03
CA HIS A 80 -14.47 28.24 8.01
C HIS A 80 -13.51 29.31 7.47
N GLN A 81 -13.67 29.73 6.22
CA GLN A 81 -12.80 30.72 5.55
C GLN A 81 -11.31 30.38 5.66
N ILE A 82 -10.98 29.10 5.52
CA ILE A 82 -9.61 28.62 5.65
C ILE A 82 -8.89 28.84 4.33
N PRO A 83 -7.75 29.55 4.31
CA PRO A 83 -6.97 29.69 3.09
C PRO A 83 -6.37 28.33 2.72
N TYR A 84 -6.47 27.95 1.44
CA TYR A 84 -5.90 26.69 0.94
C TYR A 84 -4.39 26.56 1.21
N THR A 85 -3.67 27.68 1.37
CA THR A 85 -2.24 27.71 1.75
C THR A 85 -1.96 27.32 3.20
N ALA A 86 -2.97 27.31 4.08
CA ALA A 86 -2.85 26.93 5.49
C ALA A 86 -2.92 25.42 5.73
N ILE A 87 -3.09 24.60 4.70
CA ILE A 87 -3.10 23.13 4.81
C ILE A 87 -1.70 22.59 4.47
N GLY A 88 -1.08 21.88 5.42
CA GLY A 88 0.24 21.24 5.28
C GLY A 88 0.18 19.73 5.09
N ARG A 89 -0.91 19.10 5.54
CA ARG A 89 -1.20 17.68 5.32
C ARG A 89 -2.65 17.49 4.90
N LEU A 90 -2.90 16.61 3.93
CA LEU A 90 -4.22 16.17 3.49
C LEU A 90 -4.19 14.66 3.27
N GLU A 91 -5.01 13.92 4.01
CA GLU A 91 -5.04 12.44 3.95
C GLU A 91 -6.49 11.92 3.90
N VAL A 92 -6.72 10.90 3.06
CA VAL A 92 -8.06 10.33 2.84
C VAL A 92 -8.13 8.91 3.40
N GLY A 93 -9.11 8.63 4.24
CA GLY A 93 -9.51 7.29 4.60
C GLY A 93 -10.71 6.84 3.77
N THR A 94 -10.57 5.76 3.02
CA THR A 94 -11.68 5.20 2.22
C THR A 94 -11.46 3.72 1.95
N GLU A 95 -12.55 2.98 1.79
CA GLU A 95 -12.58 1.62 1.23
C GLU A 95 -13.35 1.52 -0.10
N THR A 96 -13.74 2.67 -0.66
CA THR A 96 -14.44 2.79 -1.95
C THR A 96 -13.40 3.08 -3.04
N ILE A 97 -12.84 2.02 -3.63
CA ILE A 97 -11.70 2.13 -4.54
C ILE A 97 -12.17 2.31 -5.99
N LEU A 98 -11.93 3.49 -6.57
CA LEU A 98 -12.18 3.77 -7.99
C LEU A 98 -10.94 3.58 -8.88
N ASP A 99 -9.74 3.69 -8.31
CA ASP A 99 -8.47 3.47 -9.00
C ASP A 99 -7.50 2.76 -8.04
N LYS A 100 -6.83 1.72 -8.55
CA LYS A 100 -5.94 0.86 -7.75
C LYS A 100 -4.59 1.50 -7.42
N SER A 101 -4.27 2.65 -8.02
CA SER A 101 -2.99 3.34 -7.86
C SER A 101 -3.16 4.84 -7.58
N LYS A 102 -4.06 5.52 -8.28
CA LYS A 102 -4.30 6.95 -8.10
C LYS A 102 -5.21 7.19 -6.90
N SER A 103 -4.65 7.82 -5.88
CA SER A 103 -5.37 8.14 -4.65
C SER A 103 -6.40 9.26 -4.83
N THR A 104 -7.51 9.17 -4.09
CA THR A 104 -8.54 10.22 -3.94
C THR A 104 -7.91 11.53 -3.51
N LYS A 105 -6.90 11.50 -2.61
CA LYS A 105 -6.12 12.66 -2.21
C LYS A 105 -5.57 13.45 -3.41
N THR A 106 -5.08 12.77 -4.44
CA THR A 106 -4.57 13.47 -5.64
C THR A 106 -5.66 14.08 -6.50
N VAL A 107 -6.91 13.60 -6.41
CA VAL A 107 -8.07 14.26 -7.03
C VAL A 107 -8.43 15.52 -6.25
N LEU A 108 -8.36 15.49 -4.91
CA LEU A 108 -8.60 16.66 -4.06
C LEU A 108 -7.59 17.80 -4.27
N MET A 109 -6.38 17.49 -4.74
CA MET A 109 -5.38 18.52 -5.05
C MET A 109 -5.86 19.57 -6.06
N GLN A 110 -6.86 19.26 -6.91
CA GLN A 110 -7.49 20.23 -7.81
C GLN A 110 -8.04 21.46 -7.08
N LEU A 111 -8.50 21.30 -5.83
CA LEU A 111 -8.97 22.43 -5.01
C LEU A 111 -7.83 23.37 -4.58
N PHE A 112 -6.60 22.88 -4.55
CA PHE A 112 -5.41 23.60 -4.07
C PHE A 112 -4.57 24.21 -5.20
N GLU A 113 -4.72 23.75 -6.43
CA GLU A 113 -3.91 24.14 -7.60
C GLU A 113 -3.88 25.66 -7.80
N ASN A 114 -5.04 26.32 -7.80
CA ASN A 114 -5.14 27.77 -8.01
C ASN A 114 -4.47 28.61 -6.92
N SER A 115 -4.33 28.07 -5.71
CA SER A 115 -3.62 28.73 -4.61
C SER A 115 -2.09 28.60 -4.72
N GLY A 116 -1.60 27.72 -5.59
CA GLY A 116 -0.19 27.34 -5.67
C GLY A 116 0.30 26.41 -4.54
N ASN A 117 -0.56 26.07 -3.56
CA ASN A 117 -0.17 25.18 -2.47
C ASN A 117 -0.14 23.71 -2.92
N THR A 118 1.02 23.26 -3.38
CA THR A 118 1.26 21.88 -3.81
C THR A 118 2.10 21.07 -2.82
N SER A 119 2.69 21.73 -1.81
CA SER A 119 3.51 21.10 -0.78
C SER A 119 2.62 20.64 0.37
N ILE A 120 1.82 19.59 0.13
CA ILE A 120 0.86 19.03 1.09
C ILE A 120 1.12 17.52 1.23
N GLU A 121 1.53 17.08 2.41
CA GLU A 121 1.75 15.65 2.74
C GLU A 121 0.44 14.85 2.81
N GLY A 122 0.54 13.53 2.94
CA GLY A 122 -0.61 12.63 3.00
C GLY A 122 -1.05 12.08 1.62
N ILE A 123 -1.74 10.94 1.65
CA ILE A 123 -2.25 10.18 0.50
C ILE A 123 -3.59 9.50 0.92
N ASP A 124 -3.92 8.34 0.37
CA ASP A 124 -5.04 7.53 0.86
C ASP A 124 -4.51 6.43 1.80
N THR A 125 -5.30 6.05 2.79
CA THR A 125 -5.04 4.93 3.70
C THR A 125 -6.30 4.08 3.85
N THR A 126 -6.14 2.76 3.79
CA THR A 126 -7.27 1.83 3.65
C THR A 126 -7.09 0.60 4.52
N ASN A 127 -8.10 0.34 5.36
CA ASN A 127 -8.45 -0.98 5.89
C ASN A 127 -9.93 -0.96 6.25
N ALA A 128 -10.80 -1.32 5.30
CA ALA A 128 -12.27 -1.25 5.47
C ALA A 128 -12.69 0.10 6.13
N CYS A 129 -13.64 0.05 7.06
CA CYS A 129 -14.17 1.20 7.78
C CYS A 129 -13.16 1.88 8.74
N TYR A 130 -11.93 1.35 8.90
CA TYR A 130 -10.91 1.91 9.79
C TYR A 130 -10.05 3.01 9.13
N GLY A 131 -10.05 3.13 7.80
CA GLY A 131 -9.17 4.04 7.06
C GLY A 131 -9.23 5.50 7.54
N GLY A 132 -10.42 6.03 7.85
CA GLY A 132 -10.58 7.40 8.37
C GLY A 132 -9.87 7.63 9.71
N THR A 133 -9.95 6.66 10.62
CA THR A 133 -9.26 6.69 11.91
C THR A 133 -7.74 6.54 11.75
N ALA A 134 -7.28 5.74 10.77
CA ALA A 134 -5.86 5.68 10.45
C ALA A 134 -5.33 7.03 9.94
N ALA A 135 -6.05 7.70 9.03
CA ALA A 135 -5.70 9.03 8.54
C ALA A 135 -5.68 10.08 9.67
N LEU A 136 -6.66 10.01 10.58
CA LEU A 136 -6.71 10.84 11.79
C LEU A 136 -5.43 10.69 12.63
N PHE A 137 -5.05 9.46 12.96
CA PHE A 137 -3.85 9.23 13.77
C PHE A 137 -2.58 9.66 13.04
N ASN A 138 -2.46 9.40 11.73
CA ASN A 138 -1.33 9.85 10.94
C ASN A 138 -1.21 11.39 10.96
N ALA A 139 -2.33 12.11 10.91
CA ALA A 139 -2.35 13.55 10.99
C ALA A 139 -1.97 14.09 12.37
N ILE A 140 -2.47 13.50 13.46
CA ILE A 140 -2.06 13.84 14.84
C ILE A 140 -0.56 13.62 15.01
N HIS A 141 -0.04 12.45 14.59
CA HIS A 141 1.39 12.16 14.66
C HIS A 141 2.22 13.14 13.83
N TRP A 142 1.73 13.57 12.67
CA TRP A 142 2.42 14.57 11.84
C TRP A 142 2.50 15.92 12.56
N ILE A 143 1.40 16.40 13.17
CA ILE A 143 1.38 17.64 13.96
C ILE A 143 2.36 17.57 15.14
N GLU A 144 2.44 16.42 15.81
CA GLU A 144 3.33 16.22 16.97
C GLU A 144 4.78 15.85 16.58
N SER A 145 5.09 15.78 15.28
CA SER A 145 6.41 15.40 14.79
C SER A 145 7.32 16.60 14.52
N SER A 146 8.62 16.33 14.40
CA SER A 146 9.60 17.30 13.90
C SER A 146 9.37 17.77 12.46
N ALA A 147 8.50 17.09 11.70
CA ALA A 147 8.14 17.46 10.34
C ALA A 147 6.96 18.44 10.27
N TRP A 148 6.33 18.77 11.40
CA TRP A 148 5.27 19.75 11.42
C TRP A 148 5.79 21.14 11.02
N ASP A 149 5.07 21.79 10.12
CA ASP A 149 5.46 23.08 9.56
C ASP A 149 4.55 24.24 10.05
N GLY A 150 3.78 24.00 11.11
CA GLY A 150 2.85 24.95 11.71
C GLY A 150 1.50 25.06 11.00
N ARG A 151 1.29 24.37 9.87
CA ARG A 151 0.03 24.37 9.12
C ARG A 151 -0.94 23.31 9.65
N PHE A 152 -2.21 23.43 9.25
CA PHE A 152 -3.24 22.46 9.62
C PHE A 152 -3.07 21.13 8.88
N ALA A 153 -3.53 20.06 9.51
CA ALA A 153 -3.79 18.80 8.83
C ALA A 153 -5.30 18.68 8.53
N LEU A 154 -5.62 18.21 7.33
CA LEU A 154 -6.99 17.96 6.89
C LEU A 154 -7.16 16.46 6.63
N VAL A 155 -8.06 15.83 7.37
CA VAL A 155 -8.40 14.42 7.20
C VAL A 155 -9.77 14.31 6.55
N VAL A 156 -9.90 13.42 5.59
CA VAL A 156 -11.18 13.18 4.89
C VAL A 156 -11.51 11.70 4.98
N ALA A 157 -12.64 11.35 5.57
CA ALA A 157 -13.19 10.01 5.49
C ALA A 157 -14.36 10.05 4.50
N GLY A 158 -14.45 9.12 3.55
CA GLY A 158 -15.51 9.14 2.55
C GLY A 158 -15.74 7.80 1.91
N ASP A 159 -17.00 7.40 1.76
CA ASP A 159 -17.35 6.08 1.26
C ASP A 159 -18.79 5.99 0.73
N ILE A 160 -19.00 4.97 -0.11
CA ILE A 160 -20.31 4.54 -0.59
C ILE A 160 -20.47 3.06 -0.23
N ALA A 161 -21.30 2.76 0.77
CA ALA A 161 -21.58 1.42 1.23
C ALA A 161 -22.76 0.82 0.48
N VAL A 162 -22.46 -0.05 -0.49
CA VAL A 162 -23.45 -0.78 -1.28
C VAL A 162 -23.24 -2.29 -1.20
N TYR A 163 -24.34 -3.03 -1.26
CA TYR A 163 -24.38 -4.48 -1.18
C TYR A 163 -25.32 -5.05 -2.25
N ALA A 164 -25.06 -6.29 -2.65
CA ALA A 164 -25.95 -7.04 -3.54
C ALA A 164 -27.37 -7.18 -2.94
N THR A 165 -28.35 -7.54 -3.78
CA THR A 165 -29.69 -7.95 -3.29
C THR A 165 -29.57 -8.98 -2.17
N GLY A 166 -30.28 -8.77 -1.07
CA GLY A 166 -30.26 -9.66 0.09
C GLY A 166 -30.23 -8.90 1.42
N ASN A 167 -30.02 -9.64 2.52
CA ASN A 167 -30.16 -9.11 3.88
C ASN A 167 -29.19 -7.96 4.22
N ALA A 168 -28.05 -7.84 3.53
CA ALA A 168 -27.08 -6.77 3.79
C ALA A 168 -27.41 -5.44 3.07
N ARG A 169 -28.29 -5.45 2.06
CA ARG A 169 -28.63 -4.24 1.29
C ARG A 169 -29.18 -3.12 2.17
N CYS A 170 -30.03 -3.46 3.13
CA CYS A 170 -30.64 -2.52 4.06
C CYS A 170 -29.67 -1.87 5.06
N THR A 171 -28.41 -2.33 5.11
CA THR A 171 -27.35 -1.74 5.96
C THR A 171 -26.37 -0.85 5.18
N GLY A 172 -26.68 -0.52 3.92
CA GLY A 172 -25.90 0.44 3.13
C GLY A 172 -25.98 1.87 3.66
N GLY A 173 -25.38 2.79 2.91
CA GLY A 173 -25.33 4.22 3.22
C GLY A 173 -24.24 4.91 2.42
N ALA A 174 -24.17 6.25 2.47
CA ALA A 174 -23.11 7.00 1.82
C ALA A 174 -22.89 8.35 2.50
N GLY A 175 -21.63 8.79 2.52
CA GLY A 175 -21.28 10.10 3.05
C GLY A 175 -19.78 10.33 3.11
N ALA A 176 -19.40 11.54 3.52
CA ALA A 176 -18.03 11.93 3.78
C ALA A 176 -17.95 12.92 4.94
N VAL A 177 -16.86 12.89 5.69
CA VAL A 177 -16.55 13.81 6.78
C VAL A 177 -15.15 14.39 6.55
N ALA A 178 -15.03 15.71 6.61
CA ALA A 178 -13.75 16.41 6.66
C ALA A 178 -13.47 16.90 8.08
N ILE A 179 -12.23 16.70 8.54
CA ILE A 179 -11.77 16.96 9.90
C ILE A 179 -10.52 17.83 9.82
N LEU A 180 -10.61 19.07 10.29
CA LEU A 180 -9.46 19.96 10.41
C LEU A 180 -8.79 19.76 11.77
N LEU A 181 -7.48 19.53 11.77
CA LEU A 181 -6.67 19.26 12.94
C LEU A 181 -5.58 20.33 13.12
N GLY A 182 -5.31 20.68 14.37
CA GLY A 182 -4.24 21.60 14.77
C GLY A 182 -4.09 21.67 16.28
N SER A 183 -3.23 22.55 16.76
CA SER A 183 -3.05 22.87 18.18
C SER A 183 -4.18 23.75 18.72
N ASN A 184 -4.38 23.77 20.04
CA ASN A 184 -5.39 24.58 20.73
C ASN A 184 -6.83 24.27 20.24
N ALA A 185 -7.13 22.98 20.08
CA ALA A 185 -8.41 22.54 19.57
C ALA A 185 -9.50 22.52 20.66
N PRO A 186 -10.80 22.69 20.29
CA PRO A 186 -11.91 22.48 21.22
C PRO A 186 -12.19 21.00 21.53
N LEU A 187 -11.76 20.07 20.67
CA LEU A 187 -11.88 18.63 20.88
C LEU A 187 -10.48 18.01 20.89
N ILE A 188 -9.96 17.76 22.08
CA ILE A 188 -8.52 17.51 22.32
C ILE A 188 -8.30 16.03 22.54
N PHE A 189 -7.35 15.42 21.81
CA PHE A 189 -7.07 13.99 21.98
C PHE A 189 -6.30 13.72 23.27
N ASP A 190 -6.73 12.72 24.04
CA ASP A 190 -6.01 12.31 25.23
C ASP A 190 -4.74 11.53 24.83
N ARG A 191 -3.58 12.18 24.95
CA ARG A 191 -2.27 11.59 24.59
C ARG A 191 -2.03 10.28 25.35
N GLY A 192 -1.61 9.26 24.60
CA GLY A 192 -1.31 7.93 25.15
C GLY A 192 -2.54 7.04 25.41
N LEU A 193 -3.77 7.58 25.36
CA LEU A 193 -5.01 6.82 25.54
C LEU A 193 -5.57 6.32 24.21
N ARG A 194 -4.79 5.46 23.57
CA ARG A 194 -5.20 4.69 22.40
C ARG A 194 -4.95 3.21 22.64
N ALA A 195 -5.99 2.40 22.48
CA ALA A 195 -5.91 0.95 22.44
C ALA A 195 -6.18 0.47 21.03
N THR A 196 -5.35 -0.44 20.53
CA THR A 196 -5.44 -0.94 19.15
C THR A 196 -5.45 -2.46 19.19
N HIS A 197 -6.32 -3.07 18.41
CA HIS A 197 -6.31 -4.50 18.14
C HIS A 197 -6.42 -4.72 16.63
N MET A 198 -5.55 -5.58 16.10
CA MET A 198 -5.53 -5.98 14.69
C MET A 198 -5.35 -7.49 14.65
N GLN A 199 -6.03 -8.15 13.72
CA GLN A 199 -5.99 -9.60 13.55
C GLN A 199 -6.23 -9.93 12.09
N HIS A 200 -5.64 -11.01 11.56
CA HIS A 200 -6.00 -11.49 10.23
C HIS A 200 -7.28 -12.34 10.30
N VAL A 201 -8.34 -11.90 9.61
CA VAL A 201 -9.63 -12.59 9.48
C VAL A 201 -10.29 -12.32 8.11
N TYR A 202 -11.30 -13.10 7.76
CA TYR A 202 -12.10 -12.96 6.52
C TYR A 202 -13.58 -12.72 6.83
N ASP A 203 -13.87 -11.79 7.73
CA ASP A 203 -15.24 -11.47 8.15
C ASP A 203 -16.01 -10.64 7.11
N PHE A 204 -15.34 -9.65 6.51
CA PHE A 204 -15.83 -8.85 5.39
C PHE A 204 -14.63 -8.39 4.56
N TYR A 205 -14.68 -8.58 3.24
CA TYR A 205 -13.60 -8.21 2.34
C TYR A 205 -14.09 -8.04 0.89
N LYS A 206 -13.34 -7.31 0.05
CA LYS A 206 -13.67 -7.04 -1.37
C LYS A 206 -12.65 -7.69 -2.31
N PRO A 207 -12.71 -9.01 -2.55
CA PRO A 207 -11.73 -9.71 -3.37
C PRO A 207 -11.98 -9.50 -4.88
N ASN A 208 -13.24 -9.26 -5.27
CA ASN A 208 -13.62 -9.08 -6.67
C ASN A 208 -13.47 -7.60 -7.08
N MET A 209 -12.36 -7.27 -7.72
CA MET A 209 -12.06 -5.91 -8.16
C MET A 209 -12.99 -5.36 -9.26
N ALA A 210 -13.82 -6.20 -9.87
CA ALA A 210 -14.80 -5.77 -10.87
C ALA A 210 -16.17 -5.45 -10.27
N SER A 211 -16.43 -5.80 -9.01
CA SER A 211 -17.69 -5.54 -8.32
C SER A 211 -17.48 -4.60 -7.14
N GLU A 212 -18.44 -3.71 -6.90
CA GLU A 212 -18.43 -2.88 -5.70
C GLU A 212 -18.87 -3.66 -4.45
N TYR A 213 -19.52 -4.80 -4.64
CA TYR A 213 -20.10 -5.59 -3.56
C TYR A 213 -19.04 -6.40 -2.81
N PRO A 214 -19.08 -6.39 -1.47
CA PRO A 214 -18.18 -7.18 -0.64
C PRO A 214 -18.62 -8.65 -0.54
N VAL A 215 -17.67 -9.52 -0.24
CA VAL A 215 -17.93 -10.84 0.36
C VAL A 215 -18.06 -10.65 1.86
N VAL A 216 -19.15 -11.14 2.45
CA VAL A 216 -19.48 -10.91 3.86
C VAL A 216 -19.92 -12.21 4.52
N ASP A 217 -19.21 -12.61 5.58
CA ASP A 217 -19.73 -13.58 6.55
C ASP A 217 -20.38 -12.78 7.69
N GLY A 218 -21.70 -12.65 7.61
CA GLY A 218 -22.47 -11.83 8.56
C GLY A 218 -22.32 -12.28 10.01
N LYS A 219 -22.21 -13.59 10.26
CA LYS A 219 -22.04 -14.11 11.63
C LYS A 219 -20.63 -13.80 12.12
N LEU A 220 -19.61 -14.14 11.34
CA LEU A 220 -18.21 -13.88 11.69
C LEU A 220 -17.94 -12.37 11.89
N SER A 221 -18.54 -11.49 11.08
CA SER A 221 -18.39 -10.03 11.23
C SER A 221 -18.85 -9.49 12.58
N ILE A 222 -19.93 -10.04 13.14
CA ILE A 222 -20.42 -9.64 14.46
C ILE A 222 -19.48 -10.16 15.55
N GLU A 223 -19.02 -11.40 15.42
CA GLU A 223 -18.05 -12.00 16.36
C GLU A 223 -16.74 -11.21 16.38
N CYS A 224 -16.15 -10.95 15.21
CA CYS A 224 -14.92 -10.18 15.06
C CYS A 224 -15.06 -8.74 15.59
N TYR A 225 -16.20 -8.07 15.33
CA TYR A 225 -16.47 -6.74 15.88
C TYR A 225 -16.49 -6.74 17.41
N LEU A 226 -17.23 -7.67 18.03
CA LEU A 226 -17.36 -7.75 19.49
C LEU A 226 -16.05 -8.20 20.15
N HIS A 227 -15.31 -9.12 19.53
CA HIS A 227 -13.99 -9.53 19.99
C HIS A 227 -13.00 -8.36 19.97
N ALA A 228 -12.96 -7.61 18.88
CA ALA A 228 -12.12 -6.43 18.75
C ALA A 228 -12.50 -5.34 19.77
N LEU A 229 -13.79 -5.20 20.06
CA LEU A 229 -14.29 -4.31 21.10
C LEU A 229 -13.78 -4.72 22.48
N ASP A 230 -13.88 -6.00 22.85
CA ASP A 230 -13.36 -6.54 24.11
C ASP A 230 -11.87 -6.23 24.26
N LYS A 231 -11.06 -6.56 23.25
CA LYS A 231 -9.60 -6.34 23.26
C LYS A 231 -9.23 -4.86 23.35
N CYS A 232 -9.89 -4.01 22.57
CA CYS A 232 -9.63 -2.58 22.65
C CYS A 232 -10.05 -2.00 24.01
N TYR A 233 -11.18 -2.43 24.56
CA TYR A 233 -11.69 -1.94 25.84
C TYR A 233 -10.82 -2.39 27.02
N GLU A 234 -10.34 -3.63 27.03
CA GLU A 234 -9.37 -4.14 28.01
C GLU A 234 -8.10 -3.28 28.05
N ILE A 235 -7.45 -3.09 26.88
CA ILE A 235 -6.22 -2.30 26.77
C ILE A 235 -6.49 -0.83 27.12
N PHE A 236 -7.60 -0.27 26.66
CA PHE A 236 -7.94 1.13 26.93
C PHE A 236 -8.17 1.35 28.42
N SER A 237 -8.92 0.46 29.07
CA SER A 237 -9.20 0.51 30.51
C SER A 237 -7.91 0.45 31.33
N SER A 238 -6.96 -0.41 30.96
CA SER A 238 -5.63 -0.47 31.59
C SER A 238 -4.85 0.84 31.46
N LYS A 239 -4.84 1.43 30.25
CA LYS A 239 -4.19 2.72 30.00
C LYS A 239 -4.85 3.88 30.74
N ALA A 240 -6.18 3.93 30.76
CA ALA A 240 -6.95 4.95 31.47
C ALA A 240 -6.70 4.90 32.98
N LYS A 241 -6.70 3.70 33.58
CA LYS A 241 -6.35 3.48 34.99
C LYS A 241 -4.93 3.99 35.29
N THR A 242 -3.97 3.69 34.41
CA THR A 242 -2.56 4.13 34.54
C THR A 242 -2.42 5.65 34.43
N ALA A 243 -3.21 6.29 33.55
CA ALA A 243 -3.26 7.73 33.39
C ALA A 243 -4.01 8.46 34.53
N GLY A 244 -4.49 7.74 35.55
CA GLY A 244 -5.23 8.32 36.67
C GLY A 244 -6.67 8.71 36.35
N ILE A 245 -7.21 8.29 35.21
CA ILE A 245 -8.60 8.53 34.83
C ILE A 245 -9.46 7.50 35.56
N LYS A 246 -10.20 7.98 36.57
CA LYS A 246 -11.05 7.15 37.43
C LYS A 246 -12.49 7.66 37.37
N GLY A 247 -13.42 6.76 37.09
CA GLY A 247 -14.85 6.98 37.21
C GLY A 247 -15.27 6.83 38.68
N SER A 248 -16.49 7.24 39.00
CA SER A 248 -17.05 7.20 40.35
C SER A 248 -17.02 5.80 41.01
N SER A 249 -17.03 4.73 40.21
CA SER A 249 -16.99 3.34 40.65
C SER A 249 -15.68 2.60 40.31
N GLY A 250 -14.72 3.28 39.66
CA GLY A 250 -13.53 2.64 39.07
C GLY A 250 -13.76 1.92 37.74
N SER A 251 -15.01 1.84 37.24
CA SER A 251 -15.36 1.34 35.91
C SER A 251 -15.14 2.40 34.82
N LEU A 252 -14.72 1.96 33.62
CA LEU A 252 -14.49 2.88 32.50
C LEU A 252 -15.82 3.43 31.95
N LEU A 253 -16.92 2.67 32.05
CA LEU A 253 -18.25 3.20 31.73
C LEU A 253 -18.58 4.49 32.49
N ASP A 254 -17.99 4.71 33.67
CA ASP A 254 -18.15 5.93 34.47
C ASP A 254 -17.08 6.99 34.20
N CYS A 255 -15.98 6.65 33.52
CA CYS A 255 -14.91 7.59 33.14
C CYS A 255 -15.25 8.43 31.89
N ALA A 256 -16.22 8.01 31.10
CA ALA A 256 -16.61 8.65 29.85
C ALA A 256 -18.02 9.24 29.96
N ASP A 257 -18.21 10.43 29.40
CA ASP A 257 -19.52 11.08 29.31
C ASP A 257 -20.30 10.64 28.08
N ALA A 258 -19.58 10.19 27.05
CA ALA A 258 -20.16 9.61 25.85
C ALA A 258 -19.30 8.49 25.25
N PHE A 259 -19.97 7.52 24.63
CA PHE A 259 -19.36 6.48 23.82
C PHE A 259 -19.89 6.57 22.40
N VAL A 260 -18.97 6.77 21.44
CA VAL A 260 -19.23 6.81 20.01
C VAL A 260 -18.61 5.57 19.38
N PHE A 261 -19.35 4.91 18.50
CA PHE A 261 -18.89 3.69 17.84
C PHE A 261 -18.96 3.86 16.33
N HIS A 262 -18.11 3.11 15.61
CA HIS A 262 -18.44 2.74 14.24
C HIS A 262 -19.82 2.09 14.23
N SER A 263 -20.73 2.57 13.39
CA SER A 263 -22.13 2.16 13.38
C SER A 263 -22.53 1.59 12.02
N PRO A 264 -22.30 0.28 11.78
CA PRO A 264 -22.89 -0.41 10.62
C PRO A 264 -24.41 -0.35 10.63
N TYR A 265 -25.00 -0.48 11.82
CA TYR A 265 -26.42 -0.28 12.10
C TYR A 265 -26.61 -0.08 13.60
N CYS A 266 -27.67 0.64 13.99
CA CYS A 266 -27.84 1.12 15.36
C CYS A 266 -27.98 0.00 16.41
N LYS A 267 -28.55 -1.15 16.06
CA LYS A 267 -28.67 -2.28 16.99
C LYS A 267 -27.31 -2.79 17.46
N LEU A 268 -26.32 -2.89 16.58
CA LEU A 268 -24.97 -3.34 16.96
C LEU A 268 -24.32 -2.38 17.95
N VAL A 269 -24.55 -1.07 17.80
CA VAL A 269 -24.08 -0.07 18.76
C VAL A 269 -24.71 -0.27 20.14
N ARG A 270 -26.03 -0.52 20.19
CA ARG A 270 -26.70 -0.84 21.47
C ARG A 270 -26.16 -2.11 22.11
N LYS A 271 -25.91 -3.16 21.33
CA LYS A 271 -25.24 -4.39 21.80
C LYS A 271 -23.83 -4.10 22.31
N SER A 272 -23.10 -3.22 21.66
CA SER A 272 -21.74 -2.82 22.04
C SER A 272 -21.70 -2.20 23.44
N VAL A 273 -22.65 -1.34 23.80
CA VAL A 273 -22.74 -0.78 25.17
C VAL A 273 -23.03 -1.87 26.20
N GLY A 274 -23.94 -2.80 25.90
CA GLY A 274 -24.16 -3.99 26.75
C GLY A 274 -22.89 -4.83 26.89
N ARG A 275 -22.09 -4.95 25.82
CA ARG A 275 -20.81 -5.66 25.84
C ARG A 275 -19.75 -4.97 26.71
N LEU A 276 -19.69 -3.64 26.71
CA LEU A 276 -18.83 -2.90 27.62
C LEU A 276 -19.22 -3.15 29.09
N MET A 277 -20.52 -3.18 29.38
CA MET A 277 -21.03 -3.50 30.72
C MET A 277 -20.70 -4.92 31.15
N LEU A 278 -20.70 -5.89 30.23
CA LEU A 278 -20.22 -7.25 30.48
C LEU A 278 -18.72 -7.26 30.82
N ASN A 279 -17.90 -6.51 30.10
CA ASN A 279 -16.47 -6.42 30.39
C ASN A 279 -16.24 -5.84 31.80
N ASP A 280 -16.93 -4.76 32.16
CA ASP A 280 -16.82 -4.18 33.50
C ASP A 280 -17.30 -5.15 34.58
N PHE A 281 -18.43 -5.84 34.36
CA PHE A 281 -18.96 -6.85 35.27
C PHE A 281 -17.98 -8.01 35.53
N LEU A 282 -17.29 -8.47 34.49
CA LEU A 282 -16.33 -9.57 34.61
C LEU A 282 -14.98 -9.15 35.19
N GLN A 283 -14.59 -7.88 35.04
CA GLN A 283 -13.34 -7.34 35.59
C GLN A 283 -13.49 -6.90 37.06
N ASP A 284 -14.71 -6.67 37.54
CA ASP A 284 -14.95 -6.32 38.94
C ASP A 284 -14.88 -7.57 39.82
N PRO A 285 -13.95 -7.65 40.80
CA PRO A 285 -13.91 -8.78 41.73
C PRO A 285 -15.15 -8.85 42.64
N ASN A 286 -15.81 -7.71 42.88
CA ASN A 286 -16.97 -7.57 43.76
C ASN A 286 -18.08 -6.75 43.07
N PRO A 287 -18.68 -7.26 41.98
CA PRO A 287 -19.69 -6.51 41.23
C PRO A 287 -20.90 -6.19 42.11
N ASP A 288 -21.43 -4.99 41.95
CA ASP A 288 -22.67 -4.54 42.62
C ASP A 288 -23.90 -5.28 42.09
N LEU A 289 -24.15 -6.47 42.65
CA LEU A 289 -25.28 -7.36 42.31
C LEU A 289 -26.63 -6.86 42.87
N ILE A 290 -26.65 -5.81 43.69
CA ILE A 290 -27.89 -5.26 44.25
C ILE A 290 -28.32 -4.02 43.46
N GLY A 291 -27.37 -3.22 42.98
CA GLY A 291 -27.61 -2.06 42.13
C GLY A 291 -27.37 -2.36 40.65
N ARG A 292 -26.26 -1.86 40.11
CA ARG A 292 -26.03 -1.77 38.65
C ARG A 292 -26.11 -3.14 37.93
N TYR A 293 -25.66 -4.22 38.57
CA TYR A 293 -25.59 -5.55 37.98
C TYR A 293 -26.66 -6.52 38.54
N SER A 294 -27.74 -5.99 39.11
CA SER A 294 -28.85 -6.81 39.60
C SER A 294 -29.45 -7.68 38.49
N GLY A 295 -29.59 -8.98 38.76
CA GLY A 295 -30.10 -9.97 37.81
C GLY A 295 -29.05 -10.55 36.86
N LEU A 296 -27.77 -10.17 36.99
CA LEU A 296 -26.66 -10.66 36.16
C LEU A 296 -25.78 -11.70 36.89
N GLU A 297 -26.15 -12.09 38.12
CA GLU A 297 -25.47 -13.11 38.93
C GLU A 297 -25.21 -14.42 38.17
N PRO A 298 -26.15 -14.95 37.36
CA PRO A 298 -25.95 -16.20 36.63
C PRO A 298 -24.78 -16.18 35.63
N TYR A 299 -24.33 -14.98 35.23
CA TYR A 299 -23.25 -14.81 34.25
C TYR A 299 -21.88 -14.60 34.90
N LYS A 300 -21.78 -14.64 36.24
CA LYS A 300 -20.50 -14.46 36.94
C LYS A 300 -19.49 -15.55 36.53
N GLY A 301 -18.30 -15.12 36.11
CA GLY A 301 -17.22 -16.03 35.71
C GLY A 301 -17.37 -16.64 34.32
N ILE A 302 -18.36 -16.21 33.52
CA ILE A 302 -18.45 -16.62 32.11
C ILE A 302 -17.25 -16.06 31.32
N ARG A 303 -16.77 -16.84 30.33
CA ARG A 303 -15.70 -16.39 29.45
C ARG A 303 -16.26 -15.61 28.28
N LEU A 304 -15.63 -14.50 27.92
CA LEU A 304 -16.08 -13.61 26.85
C LEU A 304 -16.24 -14.34 25.51
N GLU A 305 -15.33 -15.27 25.20
CA GLU A 305 -15.33 -16.06 23.96
C GLU A 305 -16.57 -16.94 23.79
N ASP A 306 -17.22 -17.36 24.88
CA ASP A 306 -18.38 -18.27 24.85
C ASP A 306 -19.72 -17.51 24.69
N THR A 307 -19.69 -16.18 24.56
CA THR A 307 -20.88 -15.34 24.79
C THR A 307 -21.37 -14.54 23.58
N TYR A 308 -20.63 -14.50 22.47
CA TYR A 308 -20.92 -13.58 21.35
C TYR A 308 -22.31 -13.75 20.72
N PHE A 309 -22.89 -14.96 20.79
CA PHE A 309 -24.21 -15.26 20.23
C PHE A 309 -25.22 -15.77 21.28
N ASN A 310 -24.91 -15.60 22.57
CA ASN A 310 -25.84 -15.95 23.64
C ASN A 310 -26.93 -14.86 23.75
N LYS A 311 -28.14 -15.18 23.28
CA LYS A 311 -29.25 -14.22 23.23
C LYS A 311 -29.77 -13.80 24.60
N ASP A 312 -29.75 -14.69 25.58
CA ASP A 312 -30.22 -14.39 26.94
C ASP A 312 -29.27 -13.41 27.60
N LEU A 313 -27.97 -13.65 27.48
CA LEU A 313 -26.93 -12.74 27.95
C LEU A 313 -27.00 -11.39 27.23
N GLU A 314 -27.10 -11.39 25.89
CA GLU A 314 -27.27 -10.15 25.12
C GLU A 314 -28.46 -9.34 25.62
N THR A 315 -29.61 -9.98 25.83
CA THR A 315 -30.83 -9.35 26.31
C THR A 315 -30.67 -8.80 27.73
N ALA A 316 -30.07 -9.58 28.62
CA ALA A 316 -29.83 -9.18 30.01
C ALA A 316 -28.93 -7.93 30.08
N PHE A 317 -27.79 -7.94 29.38
CA PHE A 317 -26.85 -6.82 29.39
C PHE A 317 -27.36 -5.61 28.60
N MET A 318 -28.13 -5.78 27.53
CA MET A 318 -28.82 -4.67 26.85
C MET A 318 -29.92 -4.03 27.70
N THR A 319 -30.52 -4.80 28.61
CA THR A 319 -31.53 -4.30 29.56
C THR A 319 -30.86 -3.55 30.69
N ALA A 320 -29.83 -4.15 31.30
CA ALA A 320 -29.07 -3.53 32.40
C ALA A 320 -28.33 -2.25 31.96
N SER A 321 -27.83 -2.21 30.71
CA SER A 321 -27.13 -1.04 30.16
C SER A 321 -28.05 0.01 29.51
N LYS A 322 -29.38 -0.15 29.58
CA LYS A 322 -30.33 0.72 28.87
C LYS A 322 -30.13 2.20 29.19
N ASP A 323 -30.04 2.57 30.46
CA ASP A 323 -29.89 3.97 30.87
C ASP A 323 -28.54 4.56 30.48
N ILE A 324 -27.48 3.74 30.47
CA ILE A 324 -26.15 4.12 29.99
C ILE A 324 -26.22 4.39 28.49
N PHE A 325 -26.83 3.49 27.72
CA PHE A 325 -27.01 3.68 26.27
C PHE A 325 -27.81 4.95 25.95
N GLU A 326 -28.96 5.14 26.62
CA GLU A 326 -29.83 6.31 26.39
C GLU A 326 -29.11 7.64 26.67
N LYS A 327 -28.29 7.71 27.73
CA LYS A 327 -27.58 8.93 28.11
C LYS A 327 -26.26 9.15 27.35
N LYS A 328 -25.46 8.09 27.16
CA LYS A 328 -24.06 8.19 26.71
C LYS A 328 -23.84 7.85 25.24
N THR A 329 -24.79 7.22 24.57
CA THR A 329 -24.57 6.69 23.19
C THR A 329 -25.71 6.98 22.22
N LYS A 330 -26.97 6.96 22.67
CA LYS A 330 -28.11 7.23 21.79
C LYS A 330 -28.00 8.57 21.03
N PRO A 331 -27.51 9.67 21.63
CA PRO A 331 -27.35 10.91 20.87
C PRO A 331 -26.33 10.79 19.72
N SER A 332 -25.37 9.86 19.80
CA SER A 332 -24.35 9.67 18.76
C SER A 332 -24.83 8.82 17.57
N ILE A 333 -25.98 8.14 17.64
CA ILE A 333 -26.44 7.26 16.54
C ILE A 333 -27.48 7.90 15.62
N TYR A 334 -27.83 9.18 15.83
CA TYR A 334 -28.85 9.87 15.04
C TYR A 334 -28.55 9.84 13.53
N MET A 335 -27.33 10.18 13.11
CA MET A 335 -26.98 10.14 11.69
C MET A 335 -26.93 8.72 11.14
N ALA A 336 -26.44 7.74 11.91
CA ALA A 336 -26.43 6.35 11.47
C ALA A 336 -27.85 5.83 11.21
N ASN A 337 -28.80 6.17 12.08
CA ASN A 337 -30.22 5.83 11.91
C ASN A 337 -30.85 6.51 10.68
N GLN A 338 -30.46 7.75 10.38
CA GLN A 338 -31.05 8.56 9.30
C GLN A 338 -30.32 8.43 7.95
N VAL A 339 -29.08 7.96 7.90
CA VAL A 339 -28.25 7.87 6.68
C VAL A 339 -27.85 6.45 6.35
N GLY A 340 -27.71 5.56 7.33
CA GLY A 340 -27.14 4.24 7.12
C GLY A 340 -25.64 4.17 7.40
N ASN A 341 -25.04 3.04 7.03
CA ASN A 341 -23.61 2.82 7.20
C ASN A 341 -22.84 3.67 6.19
N MET A 342 -22.05 4.62 6.67
CA MET A 342 -21.18 5.39 5.80
C MET A 342 -19.80 4.73 5.63
N TYR A 343 -19.48 3.59 6.24
CA TYR A 343 -18.13 3.02 6.38
C TYR A 343 -17.17 3.93 7.15
N THR A 344 -16.04 4.37 6.57
CA THR A 344 -15.00 5.14 7.29
C THR A 344 -15.49 6.44 7.96
N PRO A 345 -16.46 7.20 7.45
CA PRO A 345 -17.01 8.37 8.11
C PRO A 345 -17.96 8.03 9.26
N SER A 346 -18.41 6.77 9.41
CA SER A 346 -19.50 6.41 10.34
C SER A 346 -19.21 6.79 11.79
N VAL A 347 -18.00 6.52 12.30
CA VAL A 347 -17.62 6.92 13.67
C VAL A 347 -17.58 8.44 13.86
N PHE A 348 -17.16 9.18 12.82
CA PHE A 348 -17.12 10.64 12.85
C PHE A 348 -18.50 11.28 12.68
N GLY A 349 -19.38 10.68 11.88
CA GLY A 349 -20.80 11.03 11.82
C GLY A 349 -21.48 10.82 13.17
N GLY A 350 -21.03 9.81 13.93
CA GLY A 350 -21.47 9.60 15.31
C GLY A 350 -20.99 10.70 16.26
N LEU A 351 -19.73 11.13 16.15
CA LEU A 351 -19.20 12.27 16.90
C LEU A 351 -19.98 13.55 16.59
N ILE A 352 -20.23 13.83 15.31
CA ILE A 352 -21.03 14.99 14.88
C ILE A 352 -22.44 14.91 15.45
N SER A 353 -23.09 13.73 15.41
CA SER A 353 -24.43 13.52 15.99
C SER A 353 -24.47 13.85 17.48
N TYR A 354 -23.45 13.42 18.24
CA TYR A 354 -23.31 13.75 19.64
C TYR A 354 -23.15 15.26 19.88
N LEU A 355 -22.27 15.92 19.11
CA LEU A 355 -22.03 17.37 19.24
C LEU A 355 -23.28 18.19 18.95
N VAL A 356 -24.08 17.82 17.94
CA VAL A 356 -25.32 18.55 17.60
C VAL A 356 -26.52 18.16 18.48
N SER A 357 -26.32 17.28 19.47
CA SER A 357 -27.38 16.86 20.40
C SER A 357 -27.54 17.81 21.60
N GLY A 358 -26.49 18.56 21.95
CA GLY A 358 -26.47 19.51 23.07
C GLY A 358 -25.86 20.86 22.70
N ASN A 359 -25.86 21.80 23.64
CA ASN A 359 -25.19 23.10 23.50
C ASN A 359 -23.77 23.07 24.10
N ALA A 360 -23.06 24.20 24.05
CA ALA A 360 -21.69 24.28 24.57
C ALA A 360 -21.60 23.98 26.08
N GLN A 361 -22.57 24.46 26.87
CA GLN A 361 -22.64 24.23 28.32
C GLN A 361 -22.85 22.75 28.64
N ASP A 362 -23.65 22.05 27.84
CA ASP A 362 -23.88 20.62 28.00
C ASP A 362 -22.64 19.80 27.64
N LEU A 363 -21.73 20.32 26.81
CA LEU A 363 -20.60 19.57 26.25
C LEU A 363 -19.25 19.88 26.89
N ALA A 364 -19.08 21.09 27.43
CA ALA A 364 -17.81 21.55 28.01
C ALA A 364 -17.27 20.60 29.08
N GLY A 365 -15.97 20.30 29.01
CA GLY A 365 -15.27 19.42 29.95
C GLY A 365 -15.55 17.92 29.79
N LYS A 366 -16.48 17.52 28.92
CA LYS A 366 -16.85 16.11 28.77
C LYS A 366 -15.79 15.30 28.04
N ARG A 367 -15.62 14.04 28.45
CA ARG A 367 -14.80 13.05 27.75
C ARG A 367 -15.65 12.16 26.86
N VAL A 368 -15.24 12.06 25.59
CA VAL A 368 -15.85 11.19 24.59
C VAL A 368 -14.89 10.06 24.26
N VAL A 369 -15.33 8.81 24.42
CA VAL A 369 -14.60 7.61 24.00
C VAL A 369 -15.14 7.16 22.65
N LEU A 370 -14.24 6.91 21.70
CA LEU A 370 -14.55 6.50 20.35
C LEU A 370 -14.00 5.10 20.08
N PHE A 371 -14.82 4.21 19.52
CA PHE A 371 -14.41 2.91 19.01
C PHE A 371 -14.55 2.86 17.49
N SER A 372 -13.42 2.77 16.80
CA SER A 372 -13.38 2.58 15.35
C SER A 372 -13.05 1.12 15.03
N TYR A 373 -13.80 0.55 14.10
CA TYR A 373 -13.61 -0.82 13.60
C TYR A 373 -13.57 -0.81 12.08
N GLY A 374 -12.77 -1.71 11.50
CA GLY A 374 -12.84 -2.08 10.10
C GLY A 374 -12.47 -3.55 9.95
N SER A 375 -13.27 -4.29 9.20
CA SER A 375 -13.08 -5.73 8.93
C SER A 375 -11.73 -6.07 8.30
N GLY A 376 -11.34 -7.34 8.41
CA GLY A 376 -10.05 -7.86 7.96
C GLY A 376 -9.01 -8.27 9.03
N LEU A 377 -8.92 -7.72 10.25
CA LEU A 377 -9.56 -6.57 10.88
C LEU A 377 -8.52 -5.63 11.51
N ALA A 378 -8.88 -4.35 11.60
CA ALA A 378 -8.17 -3.32 12.34
C ALA A 378 -9.15 -2.50 13.18
N SER A 379 -8.79 -2.24 14.44
CA SER A 379 -9.67 -1.52 15.37
C SER A 379 -8.87 -0.66 16.34
N SER A 380 -9.49 0.42 16.82
CA SER A 380 -8.95 1.20 17.93
C SER A 380 -10.03 1.84 18.77
N MET A 381 -9.82 1.81 20.09
CA MET A 381 -10.52 2.65 21.05
C MET A 381 -9.61 3.79 21.50
N TYR A 382 -10.12 5.01 21.47
CA TYR A 382 -9.38 6.22 21.85
C TYR A 382 -10.33 7.22 22.47
N SER A 383 -9.80 8.27 23.12
CA SER A 383 -10.63 9.32 23.71
C SER A 383 -10.16 10.72 23.34
N LEU A 384 -11.11 11.63 23.44
CA LEU A 384 -10.89 13.06 23.41
C LEU A 384 -11.68 13.72 24.54
N HIS A 385 -11.24 14.90 24.95
CA HIS A 385 -11.98 15.77 25.87
C HIS A 385 -12.40 17.06 25.18
N ILE A 386 -13.56 17.57 25.56
CA ILE A 386 -14.11 18.82 25.06
C ILE A 386 -13.62 19.97 25.94
N SER A 387 -13.10 21.02 25.33
CA SER A 387 -12.63 22.22 26.04
C SER A 387 -13.71 22.78 26.97
N ASP A 388 -13.28 23.28 28.12
CA ASP A 388 -14.10 23.97 29.11
C ASP A 388 -14.26 25.48 28.81
N ASP A 389 -13.67 25.99 27.73
CA ASP A 389 -13.82 27.39 27.30
C ASP A 389 -15.21 27.67 26.74
N LEU A 390 -16.06 28.21 27.63
CA LEU A 390 -17.42 28.66 27.34
C LEU A 390 -17.51 30.12 26.88
N SER A 391 -16.40 30.78 26.55
CA SER A 391 -16.48 32.12 25.95
C SER A 391 -17.25 32.08 24.63
N THR A 392 -18.07 33.10 24.33
CA THR A 392 -18.89 33.13 23.10
C THR A 392 -18.05 33.15 21.82
N THR A 393 -16.79 33.54 21.93
CA THR A 393 -15.80 33.53 20.86
C THR A 393 -14.96 32.25 20.80
N SER A 394 -15.21 31.29 21.71
CA SER A 394 -14.39 30.09 21.86
C SER A 394 -14.42 29.21 20.61
N PRO A 395 -13.36 28.42 20.38
CA PRO A 395 -13.34 27.44 19.30
C PRO A 395 -14.51 26.44 19.38
N LEU A 396 -14.99 26.11 20.59
CA LEU A 396 -16.12 25.21 20.80
C LEU A 396 -17.43 25.79 20.28
N HIS A 397 -17.77 27.04 20.62
CA HIS A 397 -18.97 27.70 20.09
C HIS A 397 -18.92 27.82 18.57
N LYS A 398 -17.75 28.15 18.00
CA LYS A 398 -17.57 28.19 16.54
C LYS A 398 -17.80 26.82 15.91
N LEU A 399 -17.27 25.74 16.49
CA LEU A 399 -17.49 24.39 16.00
C LEU A 399 -18.98 24.02 16.01
N LEU A 400 -19.68 24.25 17.13
CA LEU A 400 -21.10 23.90 17.27
C LEU A 400 -22.00 24.72 16.34
N ASN A 401 -21.76 26.03 16.21
CA ASN A 401 -22.49 26.89 15.29
C ASN A 401 -22.32 26.43 13.83
N ASN A 402 -21.13 25.97 13.46
CA ASN A 402 -20.88 25.45 12.11
C ASN A 402 -21.49 24.07 11.84
N LEU A 403 -21.99 23.38 12.86
CA LEU A 403 -22.68 22.09 12.72
C LEU A 403 -24.21 22.21 12.93
N SER A 404 -24.73 23.40 13.23
CA SER A 404 -26.13 23.57 13.62
C SER A 404 -27.13 23.23 12.51
N ASP A 405 -26.72 23.29 11.24
CA ASP A 405 -27.56 22.99 10.07
C ASP A 405 -27.67 21.48 9.75
N VAL A 406 -26.91 20.61 10.43
CA VAL A 406 -26.84 19.17 10.11
C VAL A 406 -28.21 18.49 10.21
N LYS A 407 -28.99 18.77 11.26
CA LYS A 407 -30.34 18.18 11.44
C LYS A 407 -31.30 18.64 10.35
N THR A 408 -31.37 19.94 10.10
CA THR A 408 -32.21 20.52 9.03
C THR A 408 -31.81 19.99 7.65
N ARG A 409 -30.51 19.81 7.39
CA ARG A 409 -30.03 19.18 6.14
C ARG A 409 -30.49 17.74 5.99
N LEU A 410 -30.45 16.94 7.06
CA LEU A 410 -30.93 15.55 7.04
C LEU A 410 -32.44 15.48 6.76
N GLU A 411 -33.22 16.42 7.29
CA GLU A 411 -34.67 16.54 7.08
C GLU A 411 -35.02 17.05 5.68
N SER A 412 -34.18 17.90 5.09
CA SER A 412 -34.39 18.46 3.74
C SER A 412 -34.18 17.46 2.58
N ARG A 413 -33.69 16.25 2.88
CA ARG A 413 -33.45 15.22 1.86
C ARG A 413 -34.76 14.75 1.23
N ARG A 414 -34.67 14.31 -0.02
CA ARG A 414 -35.78 13.77 -0.79
C ARG A 414 -35.94 12.27 -0.53
N LYS A 415 -37.15 11.86 -0.12
CA LYS A 415 -37.53 10.45 -0.07
C LYS A 415 -37.68 9.89 -1.49
N VAL A 416 -37.11 8.71 -1.73
CA VAL A 416 -37.21 7.96 -2.99
C VAL A 416 -37.88 6.61 -2.71
N ALA A 417 -38.82 6.22 -3.57
CA ALA A 417 -39.52 4.95 -3.44
C ALA A 417 -38.57 3.76 -3.65
N PRO A 418 -38.72 2.63 -2.91
CA PRO A 418 -37.83 1.46 -3.02
C PRO A 418 -37.59 0.94 -4.44
N LYS A 419 -38.62 0.95 -5.30
CA LYS A 419 -38.51 0.55 -6.70
C LYS A 419 -37.54 1.43 -7.51
N GLU A 420 -37.57 2.74 -7.25
CA GLU A 420 -36.67 3.68 -7.92
C GLU A 420 -35.24 3.58 -7.34
N PHE A 421 -35.12 3.39 -6.02
CA PHE A 421 -33.84 3.07 -5.39
C PHE A 421 -33.20 1.80 -5.99
N ASP A 422 -33.95 0.70 -6.16
CA ASP A 422 -33.46 -0.53 -6.79
C ASP A 422 -33.00 -0.29 -8.23
N ARG A 423 -33.73 0.55 -8.99
CA ARG A 423 -33.33 0.96 -10.34
C ARG A 423 -32.00 1.72 -10.34
N VAL A 424 -31.80 2.64 -9.40
CA VAL A 424 -30.54 3.39 -9.25
C VAL A 424 -29.38 2.47 -8.86
N MET A 425 -29.60 1.51 -7.97
CA MET A 425 -28.57 0.52 -7.60
C MET A 425 -28.17 -0.37 -8.78
N LYS A 426 -29.13 -0.82 -9.60
CA LYS A 426 -28.86 -1.55 -10.85
C LYS A 426 -28.06 -0.72 -11.85
N LEU A 427 -28.44 0.54 -12.05
CA LEU A 427 -27.68 1.46 -12.91
C LEU A 427 -26.24 1.62 -12.42
N ARG A 428 -26.03 1.72 -11.10
CA ARG A 428 -24.69 1.82 -10.51
C ARG A 428 -23.86 0.57 -10.80
N GLU A 429 -24.43 -0.62 -10.63
CA GLU A 429 -23.79 -1.89 -10.95
C GLU A 429 -23.37 -1.98 -12.43
N GLU A 430 -24.27 -1.60 -13.34
CA GLU A 430 -24.02 -1.59 -14.79
C GLU A 430 -22.94 -0.58 -15.22
N THR A 431 -22.75 0.49 -14.45
CA THR A 431 -21.92 1.63 -14.85
C THR A 431 -20.61 1.72 -14.09
N HIS A 432 -20.41 0.93 -13.02
CA HIS A 432 -19.25 0.97 -12.12
C HIS A 432 -17.90 1.00 -12.86
N ASN A 433 -17.74 0.16 -13.89
CA ASN A 433 -16.52 0.04 -14.70
C ASN A 433 -16.66 0.57 -16.14
N LYS A 434 -17.74 1.31 -16.45
CA LYS A 434 -18.04 1.69 -17.84
C LYS A 434 -17.22 2.91 -18.28
N ALA A 435 -16.57 2.80 -19.44
CA ALA A 435 -15.84 3.88 -20.10
C ALA A 435 -15.91 3.72 -21.64
N PRO A 436 -16.20 4.79 -22.42
CA PRO A 436 -16.65 6.09 -21.95
C PRO A 436 -18.07 6.03 -21.36
N TYR A 437 -18.39 6.96 -20.47
CA TYR A 437 -19.69 7.04 -19.82
C TYR A 437 -20.06 8.49 -19.47
N CYS A 438 -21.33 8.85 -19.68
CA CYS A 438 -21.92 10.12 -19.26
C CYS A 438 -23.03 9.82 -18.25
N PRO A 439 -22.90 10.25 -16.98
CA PRO A 439 -23.94 10.06 -15.97
C PRO A 439 -25.28 10.65 -16.41
N VAL A 440 -26.36 9.91 -16.15
CA VAL A 440 -27.73 10.23 -16.58
C VAL A 440 -28.59 10.78 -15.44
N GLY A 441 -28.18 10.63 -14.17
CA GLY A 441 -28.87 11.22 -13.03
C GLY A 441 -29.01 12.74 -13.14
N SER A 442 -30.05 13.29 -12.50
CA SER A 442 -30.26 14.74 -12.49
C SER A 442 -29.26 15.45 -11.57
N VAL A 443 -28.78 16.62 -11.98
CA VAL A 443 -27.97 17.52 -11.14
C VAL A 443 -28.87 18.38 -10.24
N ASP A 444 -30.14 18.56 -10.63
CA ASP A 444 -31.08 19.45 -9.93
C ASP A 444 -31.47 18.93 -8.54
N ILE A 445 -31.37 17.62 -8.32
CA ILE A 445 -31.65 16.98 -7.03
C ILE A 445 -30.50 17.15 -6.00
N LEU A 446 -29.28 17.44 -6.44
CA LEU A 446 -28.11 17.55 -5.55
C LEU A 446 -28.22 18.78 -4.65
N PHE A 447 -27.60 18.75 -3.48
CA PHE A 447 -27.50 19.97 -2.66
C PHE A 447 -26.70 21.07 -3.40
N PRO A 448 -27.01 22.35 -3.17
CA PRO A 448 -26.17 23.45 -3.65
C PRO A 448 -24.72 23.29 -3.16
N GLY A 449 -23.75 23.55 -4.04
CA GLY A 449 -22.33 23.41 -3.75
C GLY A 449 -21.78 21.99 -3.90
N THR A 450 -22.62 20.98 -4.18
CA THR A 450 -22.18 19.59 -4.42
C THR A 450 -21.35 19.45 -5.69
N TRP A 451 -20.21 18.78 -5.58
CA TRP A 451 -19.47 18.26 -6.73
C TRP A 451 -20.10 16.97 -7.25
N TYR A 452 -20.16 16.84 -8.57
CA TYR A 452 -20.73 15.68 -9.24
C TYR A 452 -19.85 15.22 -10.40
N LEU A 453 -19.98 13.94 -10.76
CA LEU A 453 -19.35 13.35 -11.93
C LEU A 453 -20.03 13.88 -13.20
N ALA A 454 -19.26 14.60 -14.02
CA ALA A 454 -19.71 15.14 -15.29
C ALA A 454 -19.53 14.15 -16.44
N GLY A 455 -18.50 13.30 -16.37
CA GLY A 455 -18.25 12.27 -17.36
C GLY A 455 -17.00 11.45 -17.08
N VAL A 456 -16.93 10.29 -17.73
CA VAL A 456 -15.79 9.37 -17.76
C VAL A 456 -15.42 9.17 -19.23
N ASP A 457 -14.18 9.46 -19.61
CA ASP A 457 -13.75 9.26 -20.99
C ASP A 457 -13.26 7.83 -21.27
N SER A 458 -12.89 7.54 -22.53
CA SER A 458 -12.43 6.22 -22.95
C SER A 458 -11.12 5.77 -22.26
N MET A 459 -10.41 6.68 -21.61
CA MET A 459 -9.21 6.41 -20.82
C MET A 459 -9.50 6.33 -19.31
N HIS A 460 -10.77 6.22 -18.93
CA HIS A 460 -11.24 6.19 -17.53
C HIS A 460 -10.93 7.47 -16.73
N ARG A 461 -10.61 8.58 -17.41
CA ARG A 461 -10.39 9.86 -16.72
C ARG A 461 -11.74 10.45 -16.35
N ARG A 462 -11.93 10.71 -15.05
CA ARG A 462 -13.16 11.28 -14.50
C ARG A 462 -13.07 12.80 -14.46
N LYS A 463 -14.10 13.48 -14.98
CA LYS A 463 -14.28 14.93 -14.90
C LYS A 463 -15.35 15.26 -13.88
N TYR A 464 -15.08 16.22 -13.01
CA TYR A 464 -16.04 16.69 -12.00
C TYR A 464 -16.42 18.15 -12.24
N GLU A 465 -17.65 18.49 -11.90
CA GLU A 465 -18.19 19.84 -11.93
C GLU A 465 -18.93 20.11 -10.62
N ARG A 466 -19.15 21.39 -10.31
CA ARG A 466 -19.79 21.81 -9.05
C ARG A 466 -21.13 22.47 -9.33
N LYS A 467 -22.17 22.04 -8.61
CA LYS A 467 -23.48 22.69 -8.64
C LYS A 467 -23.40 24.06 -7.96
N LEU A 468 -23.59 25.13 -8.72
CA LEU A 468 -23.59 26.50 -8.21
C LEU A 468 -24.88 26.84 -7.46
N HIS A 469 -24.81 27.77 -6.51
CA HIS A 469 -25.98 28.37 -5.87
C HIS A 469 -26.81 29.16 -6.89
N GLU A 470 -28.14 29.09 -6.80
CA GLU A 470 -29.05 29.83 -7.70
C GLU A 470 -28.85 31.36 -7.61
N GLU A 471 -28.46 31.89 -6.46
CA GLU A 471 -28.10 33.31 -6.29
C GLU A 471 -26.92 33.74 -7.17
N PHE A 472 -25.99 32.83 -7.49
CA PHE A 472 -24.88 33.10 -8.41
C PHE A 472 -25.31 32.99 -9.88
N LYS A 473 -26.30 32.15 -10.23
CA LYS A 473 -26.86 32.07 -11.59
C LYS A 473 -27.53 33.38 -12.02
N ALA A 474 -28.18 34.08 -11.09
CA ALA A 474 -28.78 35.39 -11.37
C ALA A 474 -27.75 36.51 -11.63
N SER A 475 -26.51 36.34 -11.15
CA SER A 475 -25.41 37.30 -11.38
C SER A 475 -24.61 37.05 -12.67
N LEU A 476 -24.87 35.94 -13.37
CA LEU A 476 -24.04 35.44 -14.46
C LEU A 476 -24.66 35.59 -15.87
N ASP A 477 -25.86 36.16 -16.04
CA ASP A 477 -26.35 36.66 -17.34
C ASP A 477 -27.58 37.58 -17.18
N PRO A 478 -27.74 38.70 -17.94
CA PRO A 478 -27.39 38.79 -19.37
C PRO A 478 -26.64 40.07 -19.78
N VAL A 479 -25.42 39.94 -20.30
CA VAL A 479 -24.86 40.90 -21.29
C VAL A 479 -24.15 40.14 -22.40
N VAL A 480 -24.89 39.25 -23.07
CA VAL A 480 -24.53 38.75 -24.41
C VAL A 480 -25.75 38.84 -25.30
N ARG A 481 -26.03 40.05 -25.79
CA ARG A 481 -26.66 40.33 -27.08
C ARG A 481 -26.56 41.84 -27.33
N ASN A 482 -25.95 42.18 -28.46
CA ASN A 482 -25.64 43.51 -28.99
C ASN A 482 -24.44 44.21 -28.33
N ASP A 483 -23.26 44.07 -28.93
CA ASP A 483 -22.58 45.19 -29.62
C ASP A 483 -21.22 44.74 -30.18
N THR A 484 -21.19 44.37 -31.46
CA THR A 484 -19.97 44.02 -32.22
C THR A 484 -19.19 45.26 -32.71
N SER A 485 -19.24 46.39 -32.00
CA SER A 485 -18.66 47.66 -32.50
C SER A 485 -17.74 48.43 -31.54
N LYS A 486 -17.18 47.82 -30.48
CA LYS A 486 -16.19 48.49 -29.60
C LYS A 486 -14.94 47.68 -29.26
N VAL A 487 -14.50 46.79 -30.15
CA VAL A 487 -13.14 46.20 -30.12
C VAL A 487 -12.16 47.13 -30.84
N SER A 488 -11.90 48.31 -30.27
CA SER A 488 -10.86 49.21 -30.82
C SER A 488 -10.29 50.25 -29.84
N GLN A 489 -10.65 50.23 -28.54
CA GLN A 489 -10.05 51.12 -27.54
C GLN A 489 -9.80 50.42 -26.19
N SER A 490 -8.95 49.39 -26.18
CA SER A 490 -8.27 48.93 -24.95
C SER A 490 -6.99 48.12 -25.23
N LYS A 491 -6.40 48.24 -26.43
CA LYS A 491 -5.10 47.66 -26.79
C LYS A 491 -3.90 48.53 -26.39
N GLN A 492 -4.05 49.38 -25.37
CA GLN A 492 -2.99 50.30 -24.94
C GLN A 492 -2.89 50.40 -23.41
N SER A 493 -2.89 49.26 -22.71
CA SER A 493 -2.36 49.17 -21.32
C SER A 493 -1.81 47.79 -20.95
N LEU A 494 -1.50 46.95 -21.95
CA LEU A 494 -0.79 45.67 -21.78
C LEU A 494 0.68 45.81 -22.23
N LYS A 495 1.46 46.55 -21.44
CA LYS A 495 2.94 46.51 -21.46
C LYS A 495 3.50 46.83 -20.08
N THR A 496 3.39 45.89 -19.13
CA THR A 496 4.41 45.61 -18.10
C THR A 496 4.02 44.37 -17.28
N PHE A 497 4.17 43.18 -17.87
CA PHE A 497 4.36 41.97 -17.07
C PHE A 497 5.86 41.88 -16.76
N GLN A 498 6.26 42.36 -15.57
CA GLN A 498 7.56 42.02 -15.01
C GLN A 498 7.41 40.70 -14.23
N GLU A 499 8.17 39.71 -14.67
CA GLU A 499 8.45 38.45 -13.98
C GLU A 499 8.88 38.73 -12.53
N HIS A 500 8.16 38.16 -11.55
CA HIS A 500 8.66 38.13 -10.18
C HIS A 500 9.80 37.11 -10.06
N LYS A 501 11.02 37.56 -10.39
CA LYS A 501 12.25 36.90 -9.92
C LYS A 501 12.40 37.17 -8.43
N VAL A 502 12.61 36.10 -7.66
CA VAL A 502 12.95 36.17 -6.24
C VAL A 502 14.30 36.91 -6.09
N HIS A 503 14.26 38.19 -5.70
CA HIS A 503 15.46 38.98 -5.43
C HIS A 503 15.89 38.84 -3.97
N TYR A 504 16.80 37.90 -3.69
CA TYR A 504 17.65 37.95 -2.49
C TYR A 504 18.72 39.04 -2.68
N ARG A 505 18.32 40.32 -2.55
CA ARG A 505 19.12 41.54 -2.29
C ARG A 505 18.19 42.73 -2.48
N LEU A 506 17.80 43.38 -1.38
CA LEU A 506 17.02 44.62 -1.42
C LEU A 506 17.88 45.88 -1.66
N TYR A 507 19.20 45.72 -1.88
CA TYR A 507 20.14 46.84 -2.06
C TYR A 507 21.06 46.62 -3.26
N SER A 508 21.42 47.72 -3.94
CA SER A 508 22.27 47.69 -5.14
C SER A 508 23.76 47.64 -4.80
N LYS A 509 24.60 47.20 -5.76
CA LYS A 509 26.08 47.24 -5.61
C LYS A 509 26.59 48.67 -5.40
N ALA A 510 25.99 49.63 -6.13
CA ALA A 510 26.30 51.04 -6.00
C ALA A 510 25.98 51.57 -4.60
N ALA A 511 24.84 51.16 -4.01
CA ALA A 511 24.48 51.51 -2.64
C ALA A 511 25.49 50.95 -1.63
N MET A 512 25.93 49.70 -1.78
CA MET A 512 26.94 49.09 -0.92
C MET A 512 28.30 49.80 -1.02
N ALA A 513 28.74 50.12 -2.23
CA ALA A 513 29.99 50.86 -2.44
C ALA A 513 29.91 52.28 -1.85
N ALA A 514 28.78 52.98 -2.03
CA ALA A 514 28.54 54.31 -1.47
C ALA A 514 28.53 54.29 0.06
N ALA A 515 27.89 53.28 0.68
CA ALA A 515 27.88 53.13 2.14
C ALA A 515 29.27 52.83 2.71
N MET A 516 30.06 51.98 2.05
CA MET A 516 31.44 51.70 2.44
C MET A 516 32.33 52.94 2.28
N LYS A 517 32.16 53.71 1.20
CA LYS A 517 32.90 54.95 0.95
C LYS A 517 32.56 56.02 2.00
N LYS A 518 31.27 56.23 2.26
CA LYS A 518 30.77 57.14 3.32
C LYS A 518 31.37 56.78 4.68
N PHE A 519 31.34 55.51 5.06
CA PHE A 519 31.93 55.05 6.32
C PHE A 519 33.43 55.40 6.40
N LYS A 520 34.19 55.14 5.32
CA LYS A 520 35.63 55.41 5.26
C LYS A 520 35.98 56.89 5.23
N GLU A 521 35.18 57.74 4.57
CA GLU A 521 35.48 59.17 4.39
C GLU A 521 34.95 60.05 5.52
N THR A 522 33.81 59.69 6.11
CA THR A 522 33.14 60.53 7.14
C THR A 522 33.30 60.02 8.56
N GLY A 523 33.84 58.81 8.75
CA GLY A 523 34.00 58.19 10.08
C GLY A 523 32.69 57.94 10.83
N CYS A 524 31.54 58.01 10.15
CA CYS A 524 30.25 57.79 10.79
C CYS A 524 30.05 56.33 11.22
N SER A 525 29.11 56.06 12.14
CA SER A 525 28.88 54.68 12.61
C SER A 525 28.35 53.79 11.48
N ILE A 526 28.72 52.50 11.49
CA ILE A 526 28.27 51.51 10.49
C ILE A 526 26.74 51.49 10.38
N ARG A 527 26.04 51.62 11.51
CA ARG A 527 24.58 51.69 11.57
C ARG A 527 24.00 52.92 10.87
N LYS A 528 24.67 54.08 10.98
CA LYS A 528 24.26 55.32 10.31
C LYS A 528 24.44 55.20 8.79
N ALA A 529 25.61 54.72 8.34
CA ALA A 529 25.87 54.47 6.92
C ALA A 529 24.92 53.41 6.34
N ALA A 530 24.66 52.32 7.07
CA ALA A 530 23.74 51.27 6.65
C ALA A 530 22.30 51.78 6.48
N LYS A 531 21.80 52.60 7.43
CA LYS A 531 20.46 53.19 7.38
C LYS A 531 20.30 54.18 6.23
N GLU A 532 21.31 55.03 5.98
CA GLU A 532 21.27 56.06 4.94
C GLU A 532 21.14 55.46 3.52
N TYR A 533 21.77 54.31 3.28
CA TYR A 533 21.78 53.66 1.96
C TYR A 533 20.88 52.42 1.86
N GLY A 534 20.02 52.16 2.86
CA GLY A 534 19.06 51.05 2.84
C GLY A 534 19.69 49.65 2.86
N ILE A 535 20.82 49.50 3.56
CA ILE A 535 21.58 48.23 3.62
C ILE A 535 21.44 47.62 5.02
N PRO A 536 21.28 46.29 5.15
CA PRO A 536 21.38 45.62 6.44
C PRO A 536 22.75 45.85 7.08
N GLU A 537 22.78 46.35 8.31
CA GLU A 537 24.01 46.71 9.03
C GLU A 537 25.05 45.57 9.06
N ALA A 538 24.59 44.34 9.28
CA ALA A 538 25.44 43.15 9.28
C ALA A 538 26.16 42.95 7.92
N SER A 539 25.45 43.14 6.81
CA SER A 539 26.00 42.98 5.46
C SER A 539 27.06 44.01 5.11
N LEU A 540 26.94 45.24 5.64
CA LEU A 540 27.95 46.29 5.51
C LEU A 540 29.16 45.99 6.41
N ARG A 541 28.91 45.58 7.67
CA ARG A 541 29.94 45.21 8.65
C ARG A 541 30.84 44.07 8.15
N HIS A 542 30.27 43.01 7.58
CA HIS A 542 31.03 41.86 7.08
C HIS A 542 31.96 42.19 5.90
N ARG A 543 31.60 43.18 5.06
CA ARG A 543 32.45 43.64 3.95
C ARG A 543 33.53 44.61 4.40
N LEU A 544 33.22 45.47 5.39
CA LEU A 544 34.23 46.34 6.02
C LEU A 544 35.25 45.55 6.84
N SER A 545 34.84 44.44 7.45
CA SER A 545 35.73 43.57 8.25
C SER A 545 36.52 42.55 7.41
N GLY A 546 36.40 42.57 6.09
CA GLY A 546 37.09 41.61 5.20
C GLY A 546 36.56 40.17 5.23
N ARG A 547 35.49 39.87 5.97
CA ARG A 547 34.90 38.52 6.07
C ARG A 547 34.22 38.07 4.77
N VAL A 548 33.78 39.02 3.96
CA VAL A 548 33.16 38.79 2.65
C VAL A 548 33.85 39.70 1.64
N ASN A 549 34.28 39.13 0.50
CA ASN A 549 34.87 39.90 -0.58
C ASN A 549 33.92 41.09 -0.95
N PRO A 550 34.43 42.34 -1.03
CA PRO A 550 33.63 43.52 -1.39
C PRO A 550 32.83 43.34 -2.68
N GLU A 551 33.35 42.57 -3.64
CA GLU A 551 32.73 42.31 -4.94
C GLU A 551 31.84 41.06 -4.99
N ALA A 552 31.76 40.29 -3.90
CA ALA A 552 31.01 39.03 -3.85
C ALA A 552 29.53 39.24 -4.26
N THR A 553 29.11 38.51 -5.30
CA THR A 553 27.78 38.63 -5.92
C THR A 553 26.73 37.67 -5.36
N ARG A 554 27.15 36.58 -4.69
CA ARG A 554 26.28 35.58 -4.07
C ARG A 554 26.40 35.60 -2.55
N SER A 555 25.33 35.22 -1.86
CA SER A 555 25.33 35.02 -0.40
C SER A 555 25.65 33.56 -0.09
N GLY A 556 26.56 33.31 0.85
CA GLY A 556 26.93 31.96 1.30
C GLY A 556 28.38 31.55 0.97
N PRO A 557 28.87 30.45 1.56
CA PRO A 557 30.20 29.90 1.28
C PRO A 557 30.33 29.39 -0.17
N PRO A 558 31.56 29.31 -0.72
CA PRO A 558 31.79 28.73 -2.05
C PRO A 558 31.34 27.26 -2.13
N PRO A 559 31.03 26.74 -3.33
CA PRO A 559 30.71 25.33 -3.53
C PRO A 559 31.84 24.42 -2.99
N LEU A 560 31.47 23.30 -2.38
CA LEU A 560 32.43 22.33 -1.84
C LEU A 560 33.26 21.67 -2.95
N PHE A 561 32.60 21.27 -4.03
CA PHE A 561 33.23 20.66 -5.19
C PHE A 561 33.59 21.73 -6.23
N SER A 562 34.69 21.50 -6.94
CA SER A 562 35.02 22.21 -8.17
C SER A 562 33.98 21.94 -9.27
N ALA A 563 33.98 22.77 -10.31
CA ALA A 563 33.05 22.61 -11.43
C ALA A 563 33.24 21.27 -12.18
N GLU A 564 34.45 20.74 -12.20
CA GLU A 564 34.77 19.46 -12.82
C GLU A 564 34.24 18.29 -11.99
N GLU A 565 34.51 18.29 -10.68
CA GLU A 565 33.98 17.30 -9.72
C GLU A 565 32.45 17.30 -9.69
N GLU A 566 31.80 18.48 -9.68
CA GLU A 566 30.33 18.56 -9.76
C GLU A 566 29.78 18.00 -11.07
N THR A 567 30.54 18.08 -12.17
CA THR A 567 30.13 17.53 -13.47
C THR A 567 30.22 16.03 -13.51
N ARG A 568 31.29 15.45 -12.98
CA ARG A 568 31.43 13.99 -12.86
C ARG A 568 30.33 13.37 -12.02
N LEU A 569 30.02 13.99 -10.87
CA LEU A 569 28.92 13.57 -10.01
C LEU A 569 27.57 13.65 -10.76
N ALA A 570 27.31 14.74 -11.47
CA ALA A 570 26.07 14.91 -12.23
C ALA A 570 25.92 13.90 -13.39
N ASP A 571 26.99 13.59 -14.10
CA ASP A 571 26.96 12.66 -15.22
C ASP A 571 26.74 11.22 -14.76
N HIS A 572 27.32 10.85 -13.61
CA HIS A 572 27.01 9.57 -12.95
C HIS A 572 25.51 9.45 -12.62
N LEU A 573 24.93 10.48 -11.98
CA LEU A 573 23.50 10.50 -11.62
C LEU A 573 22.57 10.44 -12.84
N LYS A 574 22.96 11.05 -13.97
CA LYS A 574 22.21 10.97 -15.24
C LYS A 574 22.29 9.59 -15.86
N LEU A 575 23.48 9.00 -15.86
CA LEU A 575 23.71 7.68 -16.43
C LEU A 575 22.86 6.63 -15.70
N THR A 576 22.88 6.60 -14.37
CA THR A 576 22.03 5.69 -13.60
C THR A 576 20.55 5.95 -13.82
N ALA A 577 20.15 7.23 -13.87
CA ALA A 577 18.76 7.60 -14.15
C ALA A 577 18.28 7.16 -15.54
N SER A 578 19.17 7.13 -16.54
CA SER A 578 18.84 6.67 -17.90
C SER A 578 18.51 5.18 -17.96
N PHE A 579 19.01 4.39 -17.01
CA PHE A 579 18.69 2.97 -16.83
C PHE A 579 17.44 2.71 -15.97
N GLY A 580 16.67 3.76 -15.68
CA GLY A 580 15.46 3.67 -14.85
C GLY A 580 15.73 3.74 -13.34
N TYR A 581 16.98 4.02 -12.92
CA TYR A 581 17.38 4.09 -11.52
C TYR A 581 17.82 5.50 -11.12
N GLY A 582 16.90 6.27 -10.54
CA GLY A 582 17.19 7.59 -9.97
C GLY A 582 17.48 7.50 -8.48
N TYR A 583 18.64 7.98 -8.04
CA TYR A 583 18.94 8.13 -6.61
C TYR A 583 18.00 9.15 -5.97
N GLY A 584 17.50 8.85 -4.77
CA GLY A 584 16.76 9.80 -3.94
C GLY A 584 17.69 10.81 -3.28
N ARG A 585 17.10 11.80 -2.62
CA ARG A 585 17.85 12.89 -1.95
C ARG A 585 18.87 12.35 -0.95
N THR A 586 18.48 11.36 -0.15
CA THR A 586 19.34 10.78 0.89
C THR A 586 20.50 9.99 0.28
N GLU A 587 20.26 9.18 -0.75
CA GLU A 587 21.34 8.45 -1.42
C GLU A 587 22.30 9.40 -2.16
N ILE A 588 21.79 10.46 -2.80
CA ILE A 588 22.66 11.48 -3.44
C ILE A 588 23.53 12.18 -2.41
N ILE A 589 22.99 12.50 -1.24
CA ILE A 589 23.76 13.11 -0.14
C ILE A 589 24.82 12.15 0.37
N GLN A 590 24.50 10.86 0.55
CA GLN A 590 25.47 9.87 1.00
C GLN A 590 26.57 9.67 -0.04
N PHE A 591 26.21 9.48 -1.31
CA PHE A 591 27.16 9.30 -2.41
C PHE A 591 28.09 10.51 -2.57
N ALA A 592 27.54 11.73 -2.46
CA ALA A 592 28.34 12.95 -2.49
C ALA A 592 29.21 13.12 -1.22
N THR A 593 28.76 12.62 -0.07
CA THR A 593 29.57 12.60 1.15
C THR A 593 30.77 11.70 0.99
N ASP A 594 30.56 10.48 0.50
CA ASP A 594 31.63 9.52 0.25
C ASP A 594 32.63 10.09 -0.77
N TYR A 595 32.14 10.69 -1.86
CA TYR A 595 32.98 11.35 -2.85
C TYR A 595 33.78 12.53 -2.25
N ALA A 596 33.17 13.34 -1.38
CA ALA A 596 33.86 14.45 -0.72
C ALA A 596 34.99 13.99 0.22
N ILE A 597 34.82 12.84 0.88
CA ILE A 597 35.86 12.24 1.72
C ILE A 597 37.01 11.73 0.85
N GLU A 598 36.69 11.06 -0.26
CA GLU A 598 37.69 10.49 -1.18
C GLU A 598 38.60 11.54 -1.81
N VAL A 599 38.05 12.67 -2.23
CA VAL A 599 38.83 13.77 -2.83
C VAL A 599 39.46 14.69 -1.78
N GLY A 600 39.28 14.39 -0.48
CA GLY A 600 39.91 15.12 0.63
C GLY A 600 39.23 16.45 1.02
N HIS A 601 38.00 16.70 0.56
CA HIS A 601 37.22 17.90 0.94
C HIS A 601 36.54 17.76 2.32
N ARG A 602 36.40 16.55 2.85
CA ARG A 602 35.73 16.23 4.14
C ARG A 602 36.41 15.06 4.87
N ASP A 603 36.13 14.93 6.16
CA ASP A 603 36.50 13.78 7.00
C ASP A 603 35.29 12.84 7.23
N GLN A 604 35.52 11.67 7.84
CA GLN A 604 34.46 10.66 8.07
C GLN A 604 33.40 11.11 9.09
N ASP A 605 33.70 12.10 9.93
CA ASP A 605 32.82 12.54 11.02
C ASP A 605 31.84 13.66 10.59
N HIS A 606 32.05 14.27 9.42
CA HIS A 606 31.26 15.42 8.96
C HIS A 606 30.59 15.19 7.59
N PRO A 607 29.44 14.48 7.56
CA PRO A 607 28.71 14.22 6.31
C PRO A 607 28.07 15.48 5.71
N LEU A 608 27.77 15.43 4.40
CA LEU A 608 27.11 16.54 3.71
C LEU A 608 25.66 16.69 4.15
N THR A 609 25.20 17.94 4.20
CA THR A 609 23.87 18.27 4.73
C THR A 609 22.81 18.32 3.63
N PRO A 610 21.52 18.23 3.99
CA PRO A 610 20.42 18.46 3.06
C PRO A 610 20.47 19.83 2.35
N GLN A 611 21.07 20.85 2.97
CA GLN A 611 21.30 22.18 2.37
C GLN A 611 22.34 22.15 1.25
N TRP A 612 23.38 21.31 1.36
CA TRP A 612 24.34 21.10 0.26
C TRP A 612 23.61 20.58 -0.98
N TYR A 613 22.73 19.58 -0.82
CA TYR A 613 21.94 19.01 -1.91
C TYR A 613 21.09 20.06 -2.62
N THR A 614 20.34 20.87 -1.86
CA THR A 614 19.51 21.94 -2.45
C THR A 614 20.36 22.92 -3.25
N SER A 615 21.56 23.24 -2.75
CA SER A 615 22.50 24.13 -3.42
C SER A 615 23.09 23.48 -4.69
N PHE A 616 23.46 22.20 -4.64
CA PHE A 616 23.96 21.42 -5.78
C PHE A 616 22.92 21.33 -6.91
N ILE A 617 21.67 20.96 -6.60
CA ILE A 617 20.57 20.91 -7.59
C ILE A 617 20.23 22.29 -8.15
N SER A 618 20.39 23.36 -7.35
CA SER A 618 20.21 24.73 -7.85
C SER A 618 21.27 25.13 -8.87
N ARG A 619 22.51 24.61 -8.72
CA ARG A 619 23.65 24.81 -9.64
C ARG A 619 23.59 23.89 -10.86
N ARG A 620 22.89 22.76 -10.77
CA ARG A 620 22.72 21.76 -11.84
C ARG A 620 21.24 21.58 -12.24
N PRO A 621 20.65 22.55 -12.97
CA PRO A 621 19.25 22.46 -13.43
C PRO A 621 18.99 21.25 -14.34
N ASP A 622 20.04 20.76 -15.02
CA ASP A 622 20.05 19.55 -15.85
C ASP A 622 19.71 18.27 -15.07
N LEU A 623 19.86 18.28 -13.74
CA LEU A 623 19.46 17.17 -12.86
C LEU A 623 18.02 17.30 -12.34
N LYS A 624 17.35 18.46 -12.50
CA LYS A 624 15.97 18.67 -12.03
C LYS A 624 14.93 17.86 -12.81
N THR A 625 15.29 17.38 -13.99
CA THR A 625 14.46 16.55 -14.86
C THR A 625 14.55 15.05 -14.51
N ILE A 626 15.55 14.66 -13.72
CA ILE A 626 15.72 13.29 -13.23
C ILE A 626 14.61 13.01 -12.21
N ARG A 627 13.66 12.15 -12.58
CA ARG A 627 12.44 11.87 -11.79
C ARG A 627 12.80 11.18 -10.46
N LYS A 628 12.13 11.60 -9.38
CA LYS A 628 12.20 10.96 -8.06
C LYS A 628 11.79 9.48 -8.14
N ALA A 629 12.56 8.60 -7.52
CA ALA A 629 12.19 7.20 -7.35
C ALA A 629 10.87 7.10 -6.56
N ARG A 630 9.93 6.27 -7.06
CA ARG A 630 8.63 5.95 -6.42
C ARG A 630 8.79 4.76 -5.47
N SER A 631 7.72 4.27 -4.86
CA SER A 631 7.75 3.08 -3.98
C SER A 631 8.50 1.90 -4.61
N LEU A 632 9.08 1.02 -3.78
CA LEU A 632 9.87 -0.15 -4.22
C LEU A 632 9.15 -0.95 -5.32
N ASN A 633 7.83 -1.15 -5.18
CA ASN A 633 6.97 -1.84 -6.16
C ASN A 633 6.82 -1.09 -7.50
N THR A 634 6.90 0.24 -7.49
CA THR A 634 6.86 1.05 -8.72
C THR A 634 8.23 1.10 -9.41
N GLN A 635 9.32 1.00 -8.66
CA GLN A 635 10.67 0.83 -9.21
C GLN A 635 10.82 -0.55 -9.84
N LEU A 636 10.35 -1.59 -9.15
CA LEU A 636 10.18 -2.97 -9.65
C LEU A 636 9.42 -3.00 -10.99
N ALA A 637 8.22 -2.40 -11.05
CA ALA A 637 7.38 -2.44 -12.25
C ALA A 637 7.95 -1.63 -13.44
N ARG A 638 8.78 -0.60 -13.18
CA ARG A 638 9.44 0.18 -14.23
C ARG A 638 10.75 -0.43 -14.71
N ALA A 639 11.62 -0.89 -13.80
CA ALA A 639 12.88 -1.54 -14.14
C ALA A 639 12.70 -2.86 -14.90
N THR A 640 11.50 -3.46 -14.80
CA THR A 640 11.08 -4.68 -15.50
C THR A 640 10.18 -4.41 -16.71
N SER A 641 9.95 -3.14 -17.06
CA SER A 641 9.25 -2.76 -18.29
C SER A 641 10.07 -3.16 -19.52
N VAL A 642 9.37 -3.49 -20.61
CA VAL A 642 10.00 -3.87 -21.87
C VAL A 642 10.94 -2.75 -22.35
N GLU A 643 10.54 -1.49 -22.18
CA GLU A 643 11.32 -0.33 -22.59
C GLU A 643 12.63 -0.18 -21.81
N CYS A 644 12.61 -0.39 -20.48
CA CYS A 644 13.82 -0.28 -19.66
C CYS A 644 14.77 -1.46 -19.86
N VAL A 645 14.23 -2.68 -20.00
CA VAL A 645 15.02 -3.88 -20.32
C VAL A 645 15.67 -3.72 -21.70
N SER A 646 14.91 -3.28 -22.71
CA SER A 646 15.45 -2.99 -24.04
C SER A 646 16.51 -1.89 -23.99
N ALA A 647 16.29 -0.79 -23.26
CA ALA A 647 17.29 0.27 -23.11
C ALA A 647 18.60 -0.23 -22.47
N TYR A 648 18.50 -1.09 -21.45
CA TYR A 648 19.66 -1.73 -20.83
C TYR A 648 20.47 -2.58 -21.82
N TYR A 649 19.81 -3.47 -22.58
CA TYR A 649 20.52 -4.30 -23.58
C TYR A 649 21.07 -3.47 -24.75
N ILE A 650 20.43 -2.35 -25.11
CA ILE A 650 20.96 -1.43 -26.12
C ILE A 650 22.28 -0.81 -25.64
N GLU A 651 22.34 -0.30 -24.42
CA GLU A 651 23.58 0.28 -23.88
C GLU A 651 24.65 -0.79 -23.61
N LEU A 652 24.26 -1.97 -23.12
CA LEU A 652 25.18 -3.10 -22.98
C LEU A 652 25.76 -3.51 -24.33
N GLN A 653 24.94 -3.58 -25.40
CA GLN A 653 25.43 -3.86 -26.75
C GLN A 653 26.41 -2.78 -27.23
N LYS A 654 26.14 -1.50 -26.95
CA LYS A 654 27.08 -0.42 -27.29
C LYS A 654 28.43 -0.62 -26.59
N ILE A 655 28.44 -0.96 -25.30
CA ILE A 655 29.68 -1.22 -24.56
C ILE A 655 30.42 -2.44 -25.14
N LEU A 656 29.70 -3.54 -25.36
CA LEU A 656 30.28 -4.77 -25.93
C LEU A 656 30.85 -4.53 -27.33
N ASN A 657 30.20 -3.70 -28.16
CA ASN A 657 30.70 -3.32 -29.48
C ASN A 657 31.91 -2.38 -29.39
N ASN A 658 31.80 -1.31 -28.60
CA ASN A 658 32.84 -0.27 -28.49
C ASN A 658 34.18 -0.85 -28.01
N PHE A 659 34.13 -1.84 -27.12
CA PHE A 659 35.33 -2.50 -26.59
C PHE A 659 35.62 -3.87 -27.23
N ASN A 660 34.87 -4.26 -28.27
CA ASN A 660 35.01 -5.52 -28.98
C ASN A 660 35.04 -6.75 -28.04
N LEU A 661 34.00 -6.88 -27.23
CA LEU A 661 33.85 -7.89 -26.17
C LEU A 661 32.78 -8.97 -26.46
N ILE A 662 31.96 -8.82 -27.52
CA ILE A 662 30.81 -9.71 -27.79
C ILE A 662 31.17 -11.21 -27.77
N ASP A 663 32.32 -11.56 -28.33
CA ASP A 663 32.77 -12.97 -28.43
C ASP A 663 33.87 -13.32 -27.41
N LYS A 664 34.23 -12.40 -26.50
CA LYS A 664 35.30 -12.59 -25.50
C LYS A 664 34.72 -13.00 -24.15
N LEU A 665 34.21 -14.22 -24.09
CA LEU A 665 33.47 -14.76 -22.93
C LEU A 665 34.30 -14.73 -21.63
N GLU A 666 35.62 -14.85 -21.74
CA GLU A 666 36.56 -14.82 -20.62
C GLU A 666 36.75 -13.42 -20.01
N ARG A 667 36.17 -12.38 -20.62
CA ARG A 667 36.30 -10.97 -20.21
C ARG A 667 35.00 -10.32 -19.73
N ILE A 668 33.90 -11.06 -19.74
CA ILE A 668 32.59 -10.59 -19.27
C ILE A 668 32.30 -11.27 -17.93
N PHE A 669 32.42 -10.52 -16.84
CA PHE A 669 32.24 -11.01 -15.47
C PHE A 669 30.93 -10.51 -14.87
N ILE A 670 30.32 -11.32 -14.00
CA ILE A 670 29.22 -10.93 -13.11
C ILE A 670 29.69 -11.11 -11.66
N MET A 671 29.47 -10.09 -10.83
CA MET A 671 29.76 -10.08 -9.40
C MET A 671 28.49 -9.85 -8.59
N ASN A 672 28.32 -10.58 -7.48
CA ASN A 672 27.22 -10.38 -6.53
C ASN A 672 27.59 -10.74 -5.08
N GLU A 673 26.78 -10.29 -4.11
CA GLU A 673 26.95 -10.54 -2.68
C GLU A 673 25.74 -11.27 -2.07
N LYS A 674 25.97 -12.25 -1.19
CA LYS A 674 24.90 -12.88 -0.40
C LYS A 674 25.28 -13.08 1.06
N MET A 675 24.37 -12.72 1.96
CA MET A 675 24.47 -13.02 3.39
C MET A 675 23.86 -14.41 3.67
N ILE A 676 24.60 -15.23 4.43
CA ILE A 676 24.26 -16.60 4.79
C ILE A 676 23.94 -16.64 6.28
N SER A 677 22.85 -17.32 6.67
CA SER A 677 22.45 -17.52 8.07
C SER A 677 22.62 -18.99 8.45
N THR A 678 23.62 -19.30 9.28
CA THR A 678 24.12 -20.66 9.49
C THR A 678 23.41 -21.44 10.60
N ILE A 679 22.79 -20.76 11.56
CA ILE A 679 22.41 -21.38 12.86
C ILE A 679 20.92 -21.76 12.91
N ASP A 680 20.01 -20.90 12.45
CA ASP A 680 18.56 -21.09 12.64
C ASP A 680 18.01 -22.35 11.93
N LYS A 681 18.54 -22.70 10.74
CA LYS A 681 18.10 -23.86 9.95
C LYS A 681 18.73 -25.20 10.38
N ILE A 682 19.86 -25.17 11.07
CA ILE A 682 20.57 -26.39 11.50
C ILE A 682 20.01 -26.87 12.84
N HIS A 683 19.60 -25.96 13.73
CA HIS A 683 18.95 -26.29 15.00
C HIS A 683 17.53 -26.87 14.83
N SER A 684 16.76 -26.41 13.85
CA SER A 684 15.40 -26.91 13.59
C SER A 684 15.36 -28.37 13.09
N ASP A 685 16.42 -28.81 12.39
CA ASP A 685 16.48 -30.14 11.77
C ASP A 685 17.20 -31.20 12.62
N LEU A 686 17.83 -30.80 13.73
CA LEU A 686 18.61 -31.69 14.61
C LEU A 686 17.98 -31.86 16.00
N SER A 687 16.84 -31.22 16.28
CA SER A 687 16.09 -31.40 17.53
C SER A 687 15.27 -32.70 17.53
N PHE A 688 15.98 -33.82 17.62
CA PHE A 688 15.47 -35.09 18.15
C PHE A 688 16.57 -35.63 19.07
N ASN A 689 16.62 -35.11 20.29
CA ASN A 689 16.95 -35.81 21.53
C ASN A 689 17.12 -34.79 22.64
N GLU A 690 16.23 -34.87 23.62
CA GLU A 690 16.41 -34.25 24.92
C GLU A 690 17.69 -34.76 25.58
N THR A 691 18.26 -33.93 26.46
CA THR A 691 19.46 -34.17 27.27
C THR A 691 20.80 -33.96 26.55
N ASN A 692 21.20 -32.70 26.39
CA ASN A 692 22.50 -32.25 26.90
C ASN A 692 22.61 -30.71 26.84
N SER A 693 22.67 -30.14 28.04
CA SER A 693 22.97 -28.76 28.34
C SER A 693 24.42 -28.43 28.02
N SER A 694 24.70 -27.95 26.81
CA SER A 694 25.93 -27.23 26.47
C SER A 694 25.82 -26.39 25.19
N ALA A 695 24.66 -25.80 24.91
CA ALA A 695 24.45 -24.91 23.76
C ALA A 695 24.74 -23.41 24.05
N ASN A 696 25.55 -23.09 25.06
CA ASN A 696 25.76 -21.70 25.53
C ASN A 696 27.03 -21.01 25.00
N THR A 697 27.60 -21.42 23.87
CA THR A 697 28.71 -20.67 23.23
C THR A 697 28.69 -20.79 21.71
N LEU A 698 27.63 -20.32 21.04
CA LEU A 698 27.60 -20.20 19.57
C LEU A 698 27.03 -18.88 19.06
N GLU A 699 26.92 -17.85 19.89
CA GLU A 699 26.22 -16.59 19.55
C GLU A 699 26.92 -15.72 18.47
N SER A 700 28.20 -15.92 18.14
CA SER A 700 28.92 -15.00 17.23
C SER A 700 28.98 -15.42 15.75
N TRP A 701 28.43 -16.57 15.36
CA TRP A 701 28.61 -17.19 14.02
C TRP A 701 27.35 -17.27 13.17
N SER A 702 26.26 -16.65 13.64
CA SER A 702 24.94 -16.85 13.04
C SER A 702 24.87 -16.35 11.60
N LYS A 703 25.72 -15.41 11.18
CA LYS A 703 25.68 -14.79 9.84
C LYS A 703 27.06 -14.41 9.29
N PHE A 704 27.33 -14.71 8.01
CA PHE A 704 28.50 -14.24 7.25
C PHE A 704 28.10 -13.87 5.82
N THR A 705 28.89 -13.06 5.12
CA THR A 705 28.62 -12.67 3.72
C THR A 705 29.64 -13.31 2.79
N VAL A 706 29.20 -13.77 1.61
CA VAL A 706 30.05 -14.23 0.51
C VAL A 706 29.91 -13.28 -0.69
N ILE A 707 31.03 -12.81 -1.24
CA ILE A 707 31.09 -12.15 -2.54
C ILE A 707 31.51 -13.21 -3.57
N GLY A 708 30.71 -13.37 -4.61
CA GLY A 708 30.97 -14.30 -5.70
C GLY A 708 31.11 -13.60 -7.04
N CYS A 709 32.02 -14.09 -7.88
CA CYS A 709 32.27 -13.54 -9.21
C CYS A 709 32.65 -14.63 -10.22
N GLY A 710 32.13 -14.55 -11.44
CA GLY A 710 32.45 -15.49 -12.53
C GLY A 710 32.22 -14.91 -13.92
N ASN A 711 32.86 -15.51 -14.92
CA ASN A 711 32.81 -15.04 -16.31
C ASN A 711 31.89 -15.88 -17.20
N ALA A 712 31.59 -15.37 -18.39
CA ALA A 712 30.74 -16.03 -19.37
C ALA A 712 31.38 -17.31 -19.98
N ASN A 713 32.69 -17.47 -19.87
CA ASN A 713 33.40 -18.69 -20.24
C ASN A 713 33.19 -19.83 -19.23
N GLY A 714 32.62 -19.53 -18.07
CA GLY A 714 32.34 -20.50 -17.00
C GLY A 714 33.47 -20.68 -16.00
N ASP A 715 34.41 -19.73 -15.94
CA ASP A 715 35.43 -19.65 -14.90
C ASP A 715 34.90 -18.80 -13.74
N HIS A 716 35.24 -19.18 -12.51
CA HIS A 716 34.92 -18.38 -11.32
C HIS A 716 36.17 -17.86 -10.64
N ILE A 717 36.02 -16.67 -10.06
CA ILE A 717 36.99 -16.11 -9.14
C ILE A 717 36.76 -16.75 -7.78
N PRO A 718 37.82 -17.06 -7.02
CA PRO A 718 37.68 -17.64 -5.70
C PRO A 718 36.77 -16.80 -4.77
N PRO A 719 36.14 -17.41 -3.76
CA PRO A 719 35.18 -16.68 -2.92
C PRO A 719 35.87 -15.74 -1.95
N PHE A 720 35.23 -14.60 -1.68
CA PHE A 720 35.64 -13.65 -0.65
C PHE A 720 34.61 -13.66 0.50
N LEU A 721 35.04 -14.00 1.72
CA LEU A 721 34.14 -14.17 2.88
C LEU A 721 34.29 -13.03 3.88
N ILE A 722 33.17 -12.51 4.40
CA ILE A 722 33.15 -11.40 5.36
C ILE A 722 32.49 -11.86 6.66
N PHE A 723 33.24 -11.79 7.77
CA PHE A 723 32.81 -12.20 9.10
C PHE A 723 32.60 -11.01 10.07
N PRO A 724 31.82 -11.15 11.17
CA PRO A 724 31.71 -10.15 12.23
C PRO A 724 33.04 -9.83 12.97
N GLU A 725 33.28 -8.60 13.45
CA GLU A 725 34.49 -8.21 14.21
C GLU A 725 34.63 -8.94 15.56
N GLY A 726 35.87 -9.04 16.06
CA GLY A 726 36.28 -9.94 17.16
C GLY A 726 36.95 -11.24 16.68
N MET A 727 37.17 -11.34 15.36
CA MET A 727 37.40 -12.59 14.66
C MET A 727 38.59 -12.57 13.69
N SER A 728 39.36 -11.47 13.69
CA SER A 728 40.37 -11.16 12.69
C SER A 728 41.78 -11.28 13.28
N LYS A 729 42.53 -12.30 12.82
CA LYS A 729 43.99 -12.24 12.54
C LYS A 729 44.65 -13.57 12.13
N GLU A 730 43.98 -14.72 12.24
CA GLU A 730 44.64 -16.04 12.05
C GLU A 730 44.30 -16.78 10.75
N LEU A 731 43.62 -16.16 9.79
CA LEU A 731 43.11 -16.86 8.59
C LEU A 731 44.00 -16.75 7.35
N GLU A 732 45.21 -16.20 7.46
CA GLU A 732 46.11 -15.93 6.30
C GLU A 732 46.62 -17.18 5.57
N GLU A 733 46.48 -18.40 6.09
CA GLU A 733 46.94 -19.61 5.39
C GLU A 733 45.98 -20.80 5.54
N TYR A 734 45.04 -20.94 4.60
CA TYR A 734 44.31 -22.20 4.44
C TYR A 734 44.34 -22.71 2.99
N LYS A 735 45.12 -23.79 2.80
CA LYS A 735 45.26 -24.61 1.59
C LYS A 735 43.97 -25.41 1.27
N TYR A 736 43.00 -24.77 0.63
CA TYR A 736 41.99 -25.45 -0.20
C TYR A 736 41.55 -24.57 -1.40
N GLY A 737 42.50 -23.82 -1.97
CA GLY A 737 42.25 -22.99 -3.16
C GLY A 737 41.70 -21.60 -2.82
N ILE A 738 42.63 -20.66 -2.55
CA ILE A 738 42.48 -19.20 -2.67
C ILE A 738 41.18 -18.61 -2.10
N VAL A 739 40.81 -18.85 -0.85
CA VAL A 739 39.72 -18.06 -0.22
C VAL A 739 40.33 -16.88 0.51
N ASP A 740 39.91 -15.68 0.13
CA ASP A 740 40.25 -14.47 0.89
C ASP A 740 39.12 -14.15 1.86
N VAL A 741 39.50 -13.64 3.03
CA VAL A 741 38.56 -13.35 4.12
C VAL A 741 38.81 -11.98 4.69
N ASP A 742 37.75 -11.33 5.15
CA ASP A 742 37.83 -10.10 5.91
C ASP A 742 36.76 -10.03 6.99
N ALA A 743 36.79 -8.98 7.82
CA ALA A 743 35.83 -8.78 8.87
C ALA A 743 35.29 -7.35 8.94
N THR A 744 34.02 -7.23 9.31
CA THR A 744 33.36 -5.96 9.67
C THR A 744 32.54 -6.16 10.92
N LYS A 745 32.19 -5.09 11.65
CA LYS A 745 31.42 -5.19 12.90
C LYS A 745 30.19 -6.11 12.85
N LEU A 746 29.52 -6.19 11.69
CA LEU A 746 28.29 -6.96 11.50
C LEU A 746 28.41 -8.14 10.52
N GLY A 747 29.60 -8.42 9.97
CA GLY A 747 29.79 -9.44 8.94
C GLY A 747 29.11 -9.12 7.60
N LYS A 748 28.86 -7.82 7.36
CA LYS A 748 28.26 -7.28 6.13
C LYS A 748 29.31 -6.54 5.31
N SER A 749 29.14 -6.52 3.99
CA SER A 749 29.92 -5.68 3.08
C SER A 749 29.67 -4.19 3.34
N ASN A 750 30.68 -3.36 3.04
CA ASN A 750 30.62 -1.90 3.07
C ASN A 750 31.59 -1.33 2.02
N ASN A 751 31.59 0.00 1.82
CA ASN A 751 32.47 0.69 0.86
C ASN A 751 33.96 0.30 1.01
N VAL A 752 34.45 0.14 2.24
CA VAL A 752 35.86 -0.17 2.53
C VAL A 752 36.20 -1.60 2.10
N ILE A 753 35.36 -2.58 2.45
CA ILE A 753 35.55 -3.97 2.07
C ILE A 753 35.36 -4.18 0.57
N MET A 754 34.38 -3.52 -0.05
CA MET A 754 34.18 -3.60 -1.50
C MET A 754 35.37 -3.03 -2.25
N LYS A 755 35.94 -1.90 -1.79
CA LYS A 755 37.19 -1.36 -2.33
C LYS A 755 38.31 -2.39 -2.23
N LYS A 756 38.52 -2.96 -1.05
CA LYS A 756 39.54 -3.99 -0.84
C LYS A 756 39.34 -5.22 -1.72
N TYR A 757 38.11 -5.69 -1.86
CA TYR A 757 37.78 -6.80 -2.76
C TYR A 757 38.20 -6.47 -4.20
N LEU A 758 37.82 -5.29 -4.71
CA LEU A 758 38.14 -4.90 -6.08
C LEU A 758 39.65 -4.71 -6.28
N THR A 759 40.33 -3.98 -5.37
CA THR A 759 41.74 -3.61 -5.49
C THR A 759 42.70 -4.74 -5.17
N ASP A 760 42.31 -5.67 -4.28
CA ASP A 760 43.25 -6.64 -3.72
C ASP A 760 42.89 -8.09 -4.07
N HIS A 761 41.62 -8.39 -4.35
CA HIS A 761 41.18 -9.76 -4.64
C HIS A 761 40.82 -9.94 -6.12
N LEU A 762 39.83 -9.21 -6.61
CA LEU A 762 39.33 -9.30 -7.98
C LEU A 762 40.46 -9.11 -8.99
N ILE A 763 41.27 -8.06 -8.81
CA ILE A 763 42.29 -7.67 -9.79
C ILE A 763 43.33 -8.78 -10.06
N LYS A 764 43.62 -9.61 -9.06
CA LYS A 764 44.61 -10.70 -9.14
C LYS A 764 44.12 -11.85 -10.02
N SER A 765 42.80 -12.03 -10.14
CA SER A 765 42.17 -13.13 -10.88
C SER A 765 41.61 -12.71 -12.23
N LEU A 766 41.60 -11.40 -12.54
CA LEU A 766 41.18 -10.91 -13.85
C LEU A 766 42.28 -11.15 -14.91
N PRO A 767 41.90 -11.43 -16.17
CA PRO A 767 42.85 -11.52 -17.27
C PRO A 767 43.56 -10.17 -17.48
N LEU A 768 44.71 -10.17 -18.17
CA LEU A 768 45.45 -8.94 -18.48
C LEU A 768 44.54 -7.95 -19.25
N ARG A 769 44.56 -6.69 -18.82
CA ARG A 769 43.68 -5.62 -19.30
C ARG A 769 44.54 -4.51 -19.89
N THR A 770 44.10 -3.97 -21.01
CA THR A 770 44.69 -2.79 -21.66
C THR A 770 43.56 -1.86 -22.10
N PRO A 771 43.86 -0.59 -22.47
CA PRO A 771 42.83 0.32 -22.98
C PRO A 771 42.01 -0.28 -24.13
N ASP A 772 42.67 -1.03 -25.02
CA ASP A 772 42.05 -1.66 -26.21
C ASP A 772 41.45 -3.04 -25.93
N ASN A 773 41.67 -3.60 -24.74
CA ASN A 773 41.20 -4.93 -24.37
C ASN A 773 40.79 -4.98 -22.88
N PRO A 774 39.75 -4.23 -22.49
CA PRO A 774 39.33 -4.14 -21.10
C PRO A 774 38.59 -5.40 -20.64
N VAL A 775 38.24 -5.43 -19.36
CA VAL A 775 37.29 -6.39 -18.76
C VAL A 775 35.97 -5.67 -18.49
N LEU A 776 34.85 -6.33 -18.78
CA LEU A 776 33.51 -5.86 -18.40
C LEU A 776 33.08 -6.54 -17.10
N LEU A 777 32.80 -5.74 -16.07
CA LEU A 777 32.29 -6.20 -14.79
C LEU A 777 30.84 -5.76 -14.59
N LEU A 778 29.93 -6.73 -14.62
CA LEU A 778 28.53 -6.55 -14.31
C LEU A 778 28.31 -6.73 -12.80
N TYR A 779 27.64 -5.79 -12.13
CA TYR A 779 27.48 -5.84 -10.67
C TYR A 779 26.12 -5.29 -10.21
N ASP A 780 25.65 -5.73 -9.04
CA ASP A 780 24.42 -5.23 -8.42
C ASP A 780 24.64 -3.89 -7.71
N GLY A 781 23.89 -2.85 -8.08
CA GLY A 781 23.97 -1.51 -7.49
C GLY A 781 23.09 -1.29 -6.26
N HIS A 782 22.36 -2.30 -5.77
CA HIS A 782 21.41 -2.16 -4.65
C HIS A 782 22.08 -1.99 -3.28
N ASN A 783 23.33 -2.45 -3.13
CA ASN A 783 24.15 -2.15 -1.96
C ASN A 783 25.01 -0.94 -2.32
N SER A 784 24.83 0.17 -1.60
CA SER A 784 25.53 1.44 -1.73
C SER A 784 27.04 1.34 -1.40
N SER A 785 27.74 0.43 -2.08
CA SER A 785 29.12 0.01 -1.83
C SER A 785 30.09 0.45 -2.95
N THR A 786 29.61 1.16 -3.98
CA THR A 786 30.42 1.61 -5.13
C THR A 786 30.43 3.14 -5.17
N SER A 787 31.49 3.75 -4.64
CA SER A 787 31.72 5.19 -4.72
C SER A 787 32.16 5.61 -6.13
N LEU A 788 32.04 6.91 -6.44
CA LEU A 788 32.56 7.45 -7.71
C LEU A 788 34.07 7.21 -7.85
N GLY A 789 34.84 7.30 -6.77
CA GLY A 789 36.26 7.00 -6.77
C GLY A 789 36.59 5.55 -7.15
N LEU A 790 35.73 4.59 -6.81
CA LEU A 790 35.89 3.19 -7.25
C LEU A 790 35.65 3.00 -8.75
N VAL A 791 34.67 3.71 -9.31
CA VAL A 791 34.41 3.69 -10.77
C VAL A 791 35.57 4.33 -11.52
N GLU A 792 36.14 5.42 -11.01
CA GLU A 792 37.32 6.06 -11.58
C GLU A 792 38.55 5.15 -11.50
N TRP A 793 38.79 4.50 -10.35
CA TRP A 793 39.86 3.51 -10.19
C TRP A 793 39.69 2.34 -11.17
N ALA A 794 38.49 1.77 -11.28
CA ALA A 794 38.21 0.67 -12.21
C ALA A 794 38.52 1.09 -13.65
N ARG A 795 38.18 2.32 -14.02
CA ARG A 795 38.51 2.89 -15.33
C ARG A 795 40.03 2.99 -15.55
N THR A 796 40.80 3.40 -14.55
CA THR A 796 42.28 3.44 -14.64
C THR A 796 42.87 2.03 -14.78
N GLU A 797 42.23 1.02 -14.22
CA GLU A 797 42.62 -0.39 -14.32
C GLU A 797 42.04 -1.11 -15.54
N HIS A 798 41.43 -0.37 -16.47
CA HIS A 798 40.79 -0.89 -17.68
C HIS A 798 39.68 -1.93 -17.39
N ILE A 799 38.93 -1.69 -16.32
CA ILE A 799 37.72 -2.40 -15.93
C ILE A 799 36.53 -1.49 -16.23
N VAL A 800 35.68 -1.93 -17.16
CA VAL A 800 34.41 -1.28 -17.48
C VAL A 800 33.37 -1.81 -16.50
N MET A 801 33.02 -1.01 -15.50
CA MET A 801 31.93 -1.34 -14.57
C MET A 801 30.59 -0.98 -15.20
N PHE A 802 29.66 -1.93 -15.20
CA PHE A 802 28.31 -1.72 -15.72
C PHE A 802 27.28 -2.30 -14.75
N VAL A 803 26.39 -1.44 -14.26
CA VAL A 803 25.45 -1.78 -13.18
C VAL A 803 24.28 -2.59 -13.72
N LEU A 804 23.92 -3.68 -13.04
CA LEU A 804 22.68 -4.43 -13.32
C LEU A 804 21.45 -3.59 -12.92
N PRO A 805 20.32 -3.68 -13.63
CA PRO A 805 19.13 -2.91 -13.29
C PRO A 805 18.65 -3.17 -11.85
N SER A 806 18.57 -2.12 -11.02
CA SER A 806 18.24 -2.23 -9.59
C SER A 806 16.81 -2.74 -9.34
N HIS A 807 16.61 -3.41 -8.20
CA HIS A 807 15.33 -4.04 -7.80
C HIS A 807 14.81 -5.10 -8.78
N THR A 808 15.57 -5.56 -9.77
CA THR A 808 15.13 -6.62 -10.68
C THR A 808 15.51 -8.02 -10.21
N SER A 809 15.50 -8.22 -8.88
CA SER A 809 15.97 -9.44 -8.19
C SER A 809 15.35 -10.75 -8.68
N HIS A 810 14.14 -10.70 -9.22
CA HIS A 810 13.43 -11.85 -9.77
C HIS A 810 13.76 -12.13 -11.25
N ILE A 811 14.36 -11.15 -11.96
CA ILE A 811 14.60 -11.15 -13.41
C ILE A 811 16.07 -11.28 -13.77
N PHE A 812 16.94 -10.40 -13.26
CA PHE A 812 18.37 -10.35 -13.62
C PHE A 812 19.27 -11.04 -12.56
N GLN A 813 18.77 -11.22 -11.34
CA GLN A 813 19.39 -12.03 -10.28
C GLN A 813 19.03 -13.53 -10.41
N GLN A 814 18.80 -14.04 -11.62
CA GLN A 814 18.66 -15.49 -11.82
C GLN A 814 19.98 -16.24 -11.63
N VAL A 815 21.10 -15.51 -11.67
CA VAL A 815 22.41 -15.94 -11.13
C VAL A 815 22.28 -16.19 -9.62
N ASP A 816 21.58 -15.33 -8.89
CA ASP A 816 21.36 -15.42 -7.44
C ASP A 816 20.49 -16.63 -7.03
N ALA A 817 19.37 -16.83 -7.72
CA ALA A 817 18.47 -17.96 -7.45
C ALA A 817 19.06 -19.32 -7.85
N GLY A 818 19.86 -19.38 -8.93
CA GLY A 818 20.48 -20.62 -9.42
C GLY A 818 21.80 -20.97 -8.73
N ILE A 819 22.70 -19.99 -8.58
CA ILE A 819 24.06 -20.19 -8.06
C ILE A 819 24.08 -20.08 -6.54
N PHE A 820 23.60 -18.97 -5.98
CA PHE A 820 23.68 -18.76 -4.52
C PHE A 820 22.59 -19.52 -3.74
N GLY A 821 21.48 -19.90 -4.37
CA GLY A 821 20.54 -20.89 -3.84
C GLY A 821 21.13 -22.31 -3.78
N SER A 822 21.84 -22.72 -4.84
CA SER A 822 22.57 -24.01 -4.87
C SER A 822 23.72 -24.02 -3.85
N PHE A 823 24.47 -22.93 -3.75
CA PHE A 823 25.52 -22.73 -2.76
C PHE A 823 25.02 -22.96 -1.34
N GLU A 824 23.94 -22.26 -0.93
CA GLU A 824 23.38 -22.36 0.42
C GLU A 824 22.95 -23.80 0.74
N ASN A 825 22.24 -24.46 -0.19
CA ASN A 825 21.82 -25.85 -0.01
C ASN A 825 23.00 -26.84 0.08
N ILE A 826 24.04 -26.67 -0.74
CA ILE A 826 25.23 -27.53 -0.70
C ILE A 826 26.00 -27.29 0.60
N PHE A 827 26.17 -26.02 0.98
CA PHE A 827 26.87 -25.62 2.18
C PHE A 827 26.17 -26.14 3.45
N ASP A 828 24.85 -25.97 3.55
CA ASP A 828 24.04 -26.47 4.66
C ASP A 828 24.15 -28.00 4.76
N ASN A 829 24.10 -28.70 3.63
CA ASN A 829 24.25 -30.16 3.61
C ASN A 829 25.63 -30.63 4.06
N GLU A 830 26.71 -29.95 3.66
CA GLU A 830 28.06 -30.29 4.13
C GLU A 830 28.23 -30.00 5.62
N CYS A 831 27.66 -28.90 6.12
CA CYS A 831 27.63 -28.58 7.55
C CYS A 831 26.85 -29.65 8.34
N LYS A 832 25.64 -30.02 7.90
CA LYS A 832 24.81 -31.06 8.52
C LYS A 832 25.51 -32.42 8.53
N LYS A 833 26.15 -32.83 7.43
CA LYS A 833 26.93 -34.08 7.36
C LYS A 833 28.07 -34.09 8.37
N TYR A 834 28.80 -32.98 8.51
CA TYR A 834 29.90 -32.89 9.45
C TYR A 834 29.43 -33.00 10.90
N VAL A 835 28.41 -32.21 11.28
CA VAL A 835 27.83 -32.25 12.63
C VAL A 835 27.27 -33.63 12.96
N ARG A 836 26.53 -34.26 12.04
CA ARG A 836 26.00 -35.62 12.22
C ARG A 836 27.09 -36.68 12.39
N LYS A 837 28.21 -36.53 11.69
CA LYS A 837 29.30 -37.53 11.68
C LYS A 837 30.25 -37.38 12.87
N HIS A 838 30.54 -36.15 13.27
CA HIS A 838 31.59 -35.85 14.26
C HIS A 838 31.04 -35.44 15.63
N ASN A 839 29.76 -35.06 15.71
CA ASN A 839 29.09 -34.58 16.92
C ASN A 839 29.85 -33.44 17.63
N THR A 840 30.56 -32.61 16.85
CA THR A 840 31.33 -31.46 17.31
C THR A 840 30.80 -30.16 16.71
N PRO A 841 30.92 -29.03 17.43
CA PRO A 841 30.60 -27.71 16.88
C PRO A 841 31.41 -27.37 15.62
N LEU A 842 30.80 -26.62 14.71
CA LEU A 842 31.48 -26.10 13.51
C LEU A 842 32.54 -25.06 13.90
N THR A 843 33.74 -25.19 13.34
CA THR A 843 34.84 -24.23 13.54
C THR A 843 34.99 -23.28 12.33
N LYS A 844 35.73 -22.15 12.49
CA LYS A 844 36.12 -21.24 11.37
C LYS A 844 36.61 -22.01 10.16
N LYS A 845 37.50 -22.95 10.41
CA LYS A 845 38.19 -23.74 9.41
C LYS A 845 37.20 -24.62 8.66
N ASN A 846 36.29 -25.28 9.36
CA ASN A 846 35.27 -26.10 8.73
C ASN A 846 34.31 -25.26 7.88
N ILE A 847 33.88 -24.09 8.38
CA ILE A 847 33.03 -23.16 7.63
C ILE A 847 33.72 -22.71 6.35
N CYS A 848 34.97 -22.24 6.42
CA CYS A 848 35.71 -21.81 5.23
C CYS A 848 35.87 -22.96 4.22
N THR A 849 36.21 -24.17 4.69
CA THR A 849 36.35 -25.35 3.82
C THR A 849 35.02 -25.73 3.15
N PHE A 850 33.92 -25.77 3.91
CA PHE A 850 32.61 -26.13 3.35
C PHE A 850 32.08 -25.04 2.42
N ALA A 851 32.29 -23.77 2.75
CA ALA A 851 31.93 -22.65 1.90
C ALA A 851 32.72 -22.71 0.58
N SER A 852 34.05 -22.92 0.62
CA SER A 852 34.87 -23.07 -0.59
C SER A 852 34.36 -24.19 -1.49
N LYS A 853 34.12 -25.37 -0.91
CA LYS A 853 33.65 -26.55 -1.64
C LYS A 853 32.25 -26.34 -2.22
N ALA A 854 31.35 -25.73 -1.45
CA ALA A 854 30.02 -25.40 -1.90
C ALA A 854 30.06 -24.35 -3.03
N TYR A 855 30.93 -23.35 -2.92
CA TYR A 855 31.11 -22.29 -3.89
C TYR A 855 31.60 -22.82 -5.23
N SER A 856 32.68 -23.59 -5.26
CA SER A 856 33.19 -24.17 -6.52
C SER A 856 32.20 -25.12 -7.19
N LYS A 857 31.35 -25.81 -6.40
CA LYS A 857 30.29 -26.67 -6.94
C LYS A 857 29.10 -25.87 -7.46
N ALA A 858 28.75 -24.77 -6.79
CA ALA A 858 27.67 -23.90 -7.20
C ALA A 858 28.03 -23.09 -8.45
N LEU A 859 29.25 -22.54 -8.52
CA LEU A 859 29.79 -21.83 -9.67
C LEU A 859 30.55 -22.77 -10.61
N SER A 860 29.94 -23.91 -10.96
CA SER A 860 30.48 -24.78 -12.00
C SER A 860 30.40 -24.10 -13.37
N THR A 861 31.24 -24.55 -14.31
CA THR A 861 31.27 -24.05 -15.69
C THR A 861 29.91 -24.16 -16.37
N GLU A 862 29.18 -25.25 -16.14
CA GLU A 862 27.84 -25.46 -16.68
C GLU A 862 26.84 -24.46 -16.10
N ASN A 863 26.88 -24.23 -14.79
CA ASN A 863 25.96 -23.31 -14.11
C ASN A 863 26.19 -21.86 -14.54
N LEU A 864 27.45 -21.42 -14.65
CA LEU A 864 27.79 -20.09 -15.12
C LEU A 864 27.37 -19.89 -16.58
N LYS A 865 27.74 -20.81 -17.49
CA LYS A 865 27.31 -20.74 -18.90
C LYS A 865 25.78 -20.73 -19.04
N ALA A 866 25.08 -21.54 -18.26
CA ALA A 866 23.62 -21.55 -18.23
C ALA A 866 23.05 -20.22 -17.74
N ALA A 867 23.65 -19.61 -16.71
CA ALA A 867 23.22 -18.32 -16.17
C ALA A 867 23.40 -17.19 -17.19
N PHE A 868 24.57 -17.08 -17.84
CA PHE A 868 24.83 -16.08 -18.88
C PHE A 868 23.93 -16.26 -20.12
N LYS A 869 23.61 -17.51 -20.48
CA LYS A 869 22.65 -17.83 -21.55
C LYS A 869 21.23 -17.41 -21.18
N LYS A 870 20.82 -17.65 -19.93
CA LYS A 870 19.48 -17.29 -19.44
C LYS A 870 19.29 -15.77 -19.38
N LEU A 871 20.36 -15.04 -19.06
CA LEU A 871 20.41 -13.59 -19.14
C LEU A 871 20.56 -13.04 -20.57
N GLY A 872 20.67 -13.88 -21.61
CA GLY A 872 20.84 -13.41 -22.98
C GLY A 872 22.09 -12.54 -23.21
N ILE A 873 23.10 -12.67 -22.34
CA ILE A 873 24.39 -11.97 -22.45
C ILE A 873 25.34 -12.78 -23.33
N CYS A 874 25.35 -14.12 -23.19
CA CYS A 874 26.19 -15.00 -24.00
C CYS A 874 25.44 -16.30 -24.40
N PRO A 875 25.11 -16.52 -25.70
CA PRO A 875 25.29 -15.57 -26.80
C PRO A 875 24.42 -14.32 -26.60
N PHE A 876 24.94 -13.16 -27.02
CA PHE A 876 24.27 -11.89 -26.83
C PHE A 876 23.00 -11.80 -27.69
N ASN A 877 21.85 -11.48 -27.08
CA ASN A 877 20.56 -11.39 -27.78
C ASN A 877 19.74 -10.18 -27.31
N SER A 878 19.76 -9.09 -28.09
CA SER A 878 19.03 -7.85 -27.81
C SER A 878 17.55 -7.85 -28.21
N GLY A 879 17.07 -8.85 -28.96
CA GLY A 879 15.85 -8.69 -29.78
C GLY A 879 14.60 -9.48 -29.37
N ASN A 880 14.62 -10.27 -28.29
CA ASN A 880 13.53 -11.24 -28.05
C ASN A 880 13.17 -11.48 -26.57
N LEU A 881 13.66 -10.67 -25.63
CA LEU A 881 13.45 -10.89 -24.19
C LEU A 881 12.20 -10.14 -23.69
N LEU A 882 11.18 -10.89 -23.26
CA LEU A 882 9.95 -10.36 -22.65
C LEU A 882 9.88 -10.79 -21.18
N VAL A 883 9.48 -9.87 -20.31
CA VAL A 883 9.17 -10.18 -18.91
C VAL A 883 7.76 -10.75 -18.82
N THR A 884 7.64 -12.01 -18.42
CA THR A 884 6.33 -12.66 -18.18
C THR A 884 6.35 -13.36 -16.84
N ASN A 885 5.38 -13.08 -15.96
CA ASN A 885 5.30 -13.59 -14.59
C ASN A 885 6.64 -13.50 -13.82
N GLY A 886 7.36 -12.38 -13.99
CA GLY A 886 8.63 -12.14 -13.32
C GLY A 886 9.84 -12.91 -13.86
N ASN A 887 9.77 -13.55 -15.03
CA ASN A 887 10.90 -14.22 -15.68
C ASN A 887 11.20 -13.64 -17.07
N LEU A 888 12.48 -13.61 -17.46
CA LEU A 888 12.91 -13.37 -18.84
C LEU A 888 12.55 -14.59 -19.70
N LYS A 889 11.62 -14.43 -20.65
CA LYS A 889 11.28 -15.44 -21.65
C LYS A 889 11.62 -14.94 -23.06
N PHE A 890 12.12 -15.83 -23.91
CA PHE A 890 12.35 -15.53 -25.31
C PHE A 890 11.01 -15.55 -26.09
N GLN A 891 10.76 -14.56 -26.94
CA GLN A 891 9.50 -14.40 -27.69
C GLN A 891 9.11 -15.64 -28.52
N MET A 892 10.09 -16.41 -28.99
CA MET A 892 9.86 -17.67 -29.71
C MET A 892 9.36 -18.82 -28.80
N SER A 893 9.75 -18.86 -27.53
CA SER A 893 9.26 -19.89 -26.60
C SER A 893 7.80 -19.66 -26.21
N LEU A 894 7.39 -18.40 -26.06
CA LEU A 894 6.00 -18.01 -25.78
C LEU A 894 5.04 -18.39 -26.91
N LYS A 895 5.42 -18.17 -28.17
CA LYS A 895 4.61 -18.62 -29.32
C LYS A 895 4.42 -20.14 -29.33
N ARG A 896 5.47 -20.89 -29.01
CA ARG A 896 5.42 -22.36 -28.97
C ARG A 896 4.55 -22.87 -27.82
N GLU A 897 4.63 -22.23 -26.66
CA GLU A 897 3.83 -22.51 -25.46
C GLU A 897 2.34 -22.15 -25.68
N GLN A 898 2.05 -21.04 -26.36
CA GLN A 898 0.69 -20.66 -26.76
C GLN A 898 0.07 -21.64 -27.76
N ILE A 899 0.86 -22.10 -28.74
CA ILE A 899 0.42 -23.13 -29.70
C ILE A 899 0.13 -24.44 -28.96
N LEU A 900 1.04 -24.87 -28.07
CA LEU A 900 0.86 -26.10 -27.29
C LEU A 900 -0.37 -26.03 -26.38
N ASN A 901 -0.61 -24.88 -25.73
CA ASN A 901 -1.76 -24.68 -24.87
C ASN A 901 -3.08 -24.63 -25.66
N GLN A 902 -3.07 -24.07 -26.86
CA GLN A 902 -4.24 -24.11 -27.75
C GLN A 902 -4.53 -25.53 -28.26
N GLU A 903 -3.50 -26.33 -28.54
CA GLU A 903 -3.68 -27.73 -28.94
C GLU A 903 -4.18 -28.59 -27.77
N ASN A 904 -3.62 -28.42 -26.57
CA ASN A 904 -4.06 -29.14 -25.38
C ASN A 904 -5.51 -28.78 -25.00
N ALA A 905 -5.90 -27.50 -25.08
CA ALA A 905 -7.28 -27.08 -24.83
C ALA A 905 -8.28 -27.69 -25.82
N LYS A 906 -7.88 -27.89 -27.09
CA LYS A 906 -8.71 -28.59 -28.09
C LYS A 906 -8.83 -30.08 -27.76
N ILE A 907 -7.75 -30.72 -27.31
CA ILE A 907 -7.76 -32.14 -26.93
C ILE A 907 -8.66 -32.34 -25.71
N ASP A 908 -8.59 -31.46 -24.71
CA ASP A 908 -9.39 -31.57 -23.50
C ASP A 908 -10.88 -31.33 -23.78
N ALA A 909 -11.22 -30.38 -24.66
CA ALA A 909 -12.60 -30.16 -25.11
C ALA A 909 -13.18 -31.38 -25.86
N VAL A 910 -12.37 -32.07 -26.67
CA VAL A 910 -12.79 -33.30 -27.36
C VAL A 910 -12.96 -34.45 -26.36
N LYS A 911 -12.08 -34.57 -25.36
CA LYS A 911 -12.23 -35.58 -24.30
C LYS A 911 -13.51 -35.38 -23.50
N GLU A 912 -13.80 -34.14 -23.07
CA GLU A 912 -15.05 -33.83 -22.37
C GLU A 912 -16.28 -34.15 -23.22
N ALA A 913 -16.26 -33.80 -24.51
CA ALA A 913 -17.37 -34.11 -25.41
C ALA A 913 -17.59 -35.63 -25.56
N VAL A 914 -16.51 -36.41 -25.72
CA VAL A 914 -16.58 -37.88 -25.83
C VAL A 914 -17.07 -38.50 -24.52
N VAL A 915 -16.58 -38.04 -23.36
CA VAL A 915 -17.05 -38.52 -22.05
C VAL A 915 -18.54 -38.24 -21.90
N ARG A 916 -19.00 -37.04 -22.27
CA ARG A 916 -20.42 -36.69 -22.18
C ARG A 916 -21.31 -37.55 -23.09
N THR A 917 -20.88 -37.81 -24.32
CA THR A 917 -21.63 -38.68 -25.25
C THR A 917 -21.68 -40.13 -24.77
N VAL A 918 -20.60 -40.63 -24.16
CA VAL A 918 -20.58 -41.98 -23.58
C VAL A 918 -21.46 -42.06 -22.33
N GLU A 919 -21.43 -41.05 -21.46
CA GLU A 919 -22.30 -40.98 -20.28
C GLU A 919 -23.77 -40.90 -20.67
N GLU A 920 -24.13 -40.05 -21.64
CA GLU A 920 -25.49 -39.93 -22.17
C GLU A 920 -25.97 -41.27 -22.76
N ALA A 921 -25.16 -41.96 -23.56
CA ALA A 921 -25.52 -43.26 -24.15
C ALA A 921 -25.63 -44.39 -23.11
N VAL A 922 -24.83 -44.36 -22.03
CA VAL A 922 -24.92 -45.33 -20.93
C VAL A 922 -26.17 -45.13 -20.09
N VAL A 923 -26.54 -43.88 -19.82
CA VAL A 923 -27.79 -43.56 -19.11
C VAL A 923 -28.99 -44.03 -19.91
N GLU A 924 -29.03 -43.74 -21.21
CA GLU A 924 -30.14 -44.13 -22.09
C GLU A 924 -30.29 -45.66 -22.17
N ALA A 925 -29.18 -46.40 -22.31
CA ALA A 925 -29.19 -47.86 -22.31
C ALA A 925 -29.60 -48.48 -20.96
N VAL A 926 -29.28 -47.82 -19.84
CA VAL A 926 -29.69 -48.27 -18.50
C VAL A 926 -31.18 -47.99 -18.27
N GLU A 927 -31.69 -46.84 -18.71
CA GLU A 927 -33.11 -46.51 -18.63
C GLU A 927 -33.96 -47.49 -19.46
N GLU A 928 -33.56 -47.78 -20.70
CA GLU A 928 -34.25 -48.77 -21.54
C GLU A 928 -34.29 -50.16 -20.88
N ALA A 929 -33.16 -50.62 -20.34
CA ALA A 929 -33.08 -51.92 -19.66
C ALA A 929 -33.93 -51.98 -18.38
N VAL A 930 -34.08 -50.86 -17.67
CA VAL A 930 -34.94 -50.77 -16.48
C VAL A 930 -36.42 -50.78 -16.89
N ILE A 931 -36.79 -50.06 -17.96
CA ILE A 931 -38.16 -50.07 -18.50
C ILE A 931 -38.55 -51.49 -18.93
N GLU A 932 -37.68 -52.16 -19.69
CA GLU A 932 -37.92 -53.53 -20.17
C GLU A 932 -38.07 -54.52 -19.00
N ALA A 933 -37.26 -54.38 -17.94
CA ALA A 933 -37.35 -55.22 -16.74
C ALA A 933 -38.63 -54.99 -15.91
N VAL A 934 -39.19 -53.77 -15.95
CA VAL A 934 -40.48 -53.45 -15.32
C VAL A 934 -41.63 -54.04 -16.14
N GLU A 935 -41.61 -53.89 -17.47
CA GLU A 935 -42.64 -54.45 -18.37
C GLU A 935 -42.69 -55.99 -18.33
N GLU A 936 -41.53 -56.65 -18.18
CA GLU A 936 -41.46 -58.11 -18.01
C GLU A 936 -41.82 -58.60 -16.59
N GLY A 937 -42.19 -57.69 -15.68
CA GLY A 937 -42.61 -58.00 -14.31
C GLY A 937 -41.49 -58.54 -13.42
N MET A 938 -40.23 -58.25 -13.76
CA MET A 938 -39.06 -58.69 -12.98
C MET A 938 -38.74 -57.77 -11.80
N VAL A 939 -39.19 -56.50 -11.84
CA VAL A 939 -38.98 -55.48 -10.81
C VAL A 939 -40.31 -54.77 -10.52
N ASN A 940 -40.59 -54.48 -9.25
CA ASN A 940 -41.80 -53.79 -8.83
C ASN A 940 -41.62 -52.27 -8.98
N GLU A 941 -42.55 -51.58 -9.63
CA GLU A 941 -42.47 -50.12 -9.92
C GLU A 941 -42.19 -49.28 -8.66
N ASN A 942 -42.66 -49.72 -7.49
CA ASN A 942 -42.49 -49.01 -6.23
C ASN A 942 -41.09 -49.15 -5.59
N GLU A 943 -40.20 -49.98 -6.14
CA GLU A 943 -38.81 -50.15 -5.67
C GLU A 943 -37.78 -49.44 -6.57
N VAL A 944 -38.22 -48.77 -7.64
CA VAL A 944 -37.35 -48.03 -8.57
C VAL A 944 -37.13 -46.62 -8.04
N ILE A 945 -35.93 -46.34 -7.51
CA ILE A 945 -35.51 -44.99 -7.12
C ILE A 945 -35.12 -44.22 -8.39
N SER A 946 -35.71 -43.04 -8.60
CA SER A 946 -35.41 -42.18 -9.77
C SER A 946 -33.92 -41.80 -9.82
N VAL A 947 -33.30 -41.89 -10.99
CA VAL A 947 -31.85 -41.60 -11.22
C VAL A 947 -31.51 -40.11 -11.06
N THR A 948 -32.49 -39.25 -10.81
CA THR A 948 -32.34 -37.79 -10.74
C THR A 948 -31.83 -37.24 -9.41
N ASP A 949 -31.55 -38.06 -8.38
CA ASP A 949 -31.08 -37.60 -7.05
C ASP A 949 -29.59 -37.92 -6.76
N ILE A 950 -28.70 -37.67 -7.73
CA ILE A 950 -27.25 -37.56 -7.46
C ILE A 950 -26.82 -36.12 -7.72
N SER A 951 -27.09 -35.23 -6.76
CA SER A 951 -26.57 -33.87 -6.76
C SER A 951 -25.28 -33.80 -5.94
N GLU A 952 -24.14 -34.03 -6.59
CA GLU A 952 -22.81 -33.40 -6.35
C GLU A 952 -21.70 -34.20 -7.04
N PRO A 953 -20.79 -33.57 -7.82
CA PRO A 953 -19.58 -34.23 -8.29
C PRO A 953 -18.53 -34.23 -7.16
N GLN A 954 -18.35 -35.38 -6.49
CA GLN A 954 -17.19 -35.59 -5.63
C GLN A 954 -15.95 -35.91 -6.49
N PRO A 955 -14.76 -35.38 -6.13
CA PRO A 955 -13.55 -35.54 -6.93
C PRO A 955 -13.08 -37.00 -6.93
N PHE A 956 -12.78 -37.52 -8.12
CA PHE A 956 -12.25 -38.85 -8.36
C PHE A 956 -10.88 -39.04 -7.67
N ILE A 957 -10.81 -39.91 -6.67
CA ILE A 957 -9.55 -40.41 -6.09
C ILE A 957 -9.38 -41.87 -6.57
N PRO A 958 -8.28 -42.23 -7.27
CA PRO A 958 -8.11 -43.59 -7.76
C PRO A 958 -7.63 -44.50 -6.64
N GLY A 959 -8.53 -45.35 -6.13
CA GLY A 959 -8.18 -46.45 -5.23
C GLY A 959 -9.37 -46.99 -4.43
N ASN A 960 -9.79 -48.21 -4.76
CA ASN A 960 -10.68 -49.13 -4.04
C ASN A 960 -12.22 -48.98 -4.12
N SER A 961 -12.80 -50.08 -4.63
CA SER A 961 -14.08 -50.74 -4.32
C SER A 961 -15.35 -49.90 -4.22
N ALA A 962 -16.21 -50.09 -5.22
CA ALA A 962 -17.62 -49.77 -5.24
C ALA A 962 -18.39 -50.30 -4.00
N THR A 963 -19.35 -49.51 -3.51
CA THR A 963 -20.64 -50.03 -3.04
C THR A 963 -21.64 -48.90 -2.89
N GLY A 964 -22.82 -49.08 -3.46
CA GLY A 964 -23.97 -48.22 -3.19
C GLY A 964 -25.06 -48.23 -4.26
N ILE A 965 -25.57 -49.39 -4.65
CA ILE A 965 -27.01 -49.73 -4.76
C ILE A 965 -27.08 -51.22 -5.11
N ILE A 966 -27.59 -52.02 -4.16
CA ILE A 966 -27.86 -53.44 -4.33
C ILE A 966 -29.36 -53.57 -4.52
N ILE A 967 -29.81 -53.89 -5.73
CA ILE A 967 -31.14 -54.48 -5.96
C ILE A 967 -30.93 -56.00 -6.02
N LYS A 968 -31.61 -56.73 -5.11
CA LYS A 968 -31.57 -58.20 -5.04
C LYS A 968 -32.19 -58.79 -6.30
N LEU A 969 -31.38 -59.26 -7.24
CA LEU A 969 -31.86 -60.08 -8.35
C LEU A 969 -31.10 -61.41 -8.44
N ASN A 970 -31.86 -62.45 -8.76
CA ASN A 970 -31.51 -63.87 -8.68
C ASN A 970 -30.32 -64.26 -9.61
N PRO A 971 -29.22 -64.86 -9.09
CA PRO A 971 -27.99 -65.12 -9.87
C PRO A 971 -28.15 -66.05 -11.08
N ALA A 972 -29.21 -66.85 -11.16
CA ALA A 972 -29.38 -67.86 -12.20
C ALA A 972 -29.80 -67.30 -13.59
N LYS A 973 -30.28 -66.05 -13.68
CA LYS A 973 -30.73 -65.46 -14.96
C LYS A 973 -29.69 -64.54 -15.64
N MET A 974 -28.65 -64.11 -14.93
CA MET A 974 -27.60 -63.19 -15.45
C MET A 974 -26.63 -63.85 -16.44
N CYS A 975 -26.59 -65.19 -16.53
CA CYS A 975 -25.62 -65.90 -17.38
C CYS A 975 -25.94 -65.84 -18.89
N LYS A 976 -27.05 -65.21 -19.31
CA LYS A 976 -27.46 -65.14 -20.72
C LYS A 976 -27.23 -63.78 -21.40
N TYR A 977 -26.99 -62.71 -20.63
CA TYR A 977 -26.88 -61.35 -21.20
C TYR A 977 -25.43 -60.86 -21.35
N THR A 978 -24.48 -61.41 -20.59
CA THR A 978 -23.06 -61.02 -20.66
C THR A 978 -22.27 -61.63 -21.82
N SER A 979 -22.87 -62.49 -22.65
CA SER A 979 -22.21 -63.08 -23.82
C SER A 979 -22.31 -62.25 -25.10
N THR A 980 -23.26 -61.31 -25.19
CA THR A 980 -23.53 -60.57 -26.45
C THR A 980 -22.70 -59.28 -26.57
N ILE A 981 -22.29 -58.68 -25.45
CA ILE A 981 -21.53 -57.42 -25.43
C ILE A 981 -20.00 -57.65 -25.60
N ARG A 982 -19.52 -58.89 -25.48
CA ARG A 982 -18.08 -59.22 -25.61
C ARG A 982 -17.59 -59.53 -27.02
N SER A 983 -18.46 -59.66 -28.02
CA SER A 983 -18.05 -59.87 -29.41
C SER A 983 -18.18 -58.57 -30.22
N GLY A 984 -17.28 -57.64 -29.99
CA GLY A 984 -17.18 -56.39 -30.75
C GLY A 984 -17.03 -56.65 -32.25
N LYS A 985 -17.86 -55.95 -33.04
CA LYS A 985 -17.64 -55.59 -34.44
C LYS A 985 -18.81 -54.70 -34.87
N LEU A 986 -18.58 -53.39 -34.94
CA LEU A 986 -19.24 -52.53 -35.92
C LEU A 986 -18.33 -51.33 -36.19
N SER A 987 -17.90 -51.28 -37.44
CA SER A 987 -17.02 -50.36 -38.11
C SER A 987 -17.66 -48.99 -38.27
N LEU A 988 -16.96 -47.93 -37.89
CA LEU A 988 -17.23 -46.56 -38.33
C LEU A 988 -16.37 -46.28 -39.57
N GLU A 989 -16.78 -46.86 -40.69
CA GLU A 989 -16.53 -46.35 -42.03
C GLU A 989 -17.91 -46.21 -42.70
N ASP A 990 -18.07 -45.10 -43.42
CA ASP A 990 -19.22 -44.69 -44.26
C ASP A 990 -20.35 -43.87 -43.61
N ASP A 991 -20.72 -42.82 -44.35
CA ASP A 991 -21.89 -41.92 -44.23
C ASP A 991 -21.79 -40.66 -43.35
N VAL A 992 -21.03 -39.63 -43.77
CA VAL A 992 -21.59 -38.27 -44.02
C VAL A 992 -20.74 -37.51 -45.07
N GLU A 993 -20.94 -37.81 -46.35
CA GLU A 993 -20.79 -36.82 -47.42
C GLU A 993 -21.94 -37.06 -48.43
N HIS A 994 -22.99 -36.23 -48.42
CA HIS A 994 -23.64 -35.70 -49.64
C HIS A 994 -24.93 -34.91 -49.37
N LYS A 995 -24.80 -33.57 -49.39
CA LYS A 995 -25.68 -32.54 -50.00
C LYS A 995 -25.04 -31.18 -49.62
N ASN A 996 -24.54 -30.30 -50.48
CA ASN A 996 -24.65 -30.16 -51.92
C ASN A 996 -23.47 -29.34 -52.45
N MET A 997 -23.10 -29.69 -53.69
CA MET A 997 -22.16 -29.03 -54.60
C MET A 997 -22.40 -27.52 -54.79
N SER A 998 -21.29 -26.79 -54.96
CA SER A 998 -20.88 -26.03 -56.17
C SER A 998 -20.08 -24.79 -55.75
N SER A 999 -18.96 -24.39 -56.34
CA SER A 999 -18.24 -24.88 -57.51
C SER A 999 -16.87 -24.19 -57.61
N ARG A 1000 -15.85 -24.97 -58.02
CA ARG A 1000 -14.73 -24.62 -58.94
C ARG A 1000 -13.78 -23.49 -58.53
N LYS A 1001 -12.46 -23.49 -58.77
CA LYS A 1001 -11.45 -24.32 -59.48
C LYS A 1001 -10.15 -23.52 -59.24
N ARG A 1002 -8.97 -24.07 -58.93
CA ARG A 1002 -7.94 -24.66 -59.84
C ARG A 1002 -6.70 -24.86 -58.95
N LYS A 1003 -6.23 -26.09 -58.71
CA LYS A 1003 -5.27 -26.91 -59.47
C LYS A 1003 -3.79 -26.50 -59.36
N GLN A 1004 -3.02 -27.49 -58.87
CA GLN A 1004 -1.64 -27.90 -59.24
C GLN A 1004 -0.48 -27.04 -58.69
N SER A 1005 0.62 -27.60 -58.17
CA SER A 1005 1.10 -28.99 -58.12
C SER A 1005 2.27 -29.19 -57.13
N LYS A 1006 2.27 -30.37 -56.49
CA LYS A 1006 3.40 -31.32 -56.26
C LYS A 1006 4.65 -30.82 -55.51
N LYS A 1007 4.88 -31.40 -54.31
CA LYS A 1007 5.82 -32.52 -54.00
C LYS A 1007 7.27 -32.02 -54.06
N THR A 1008 8.10 -32.08 -53.02
CA THR A 1008 8.45 -33.10 -52.01
C THR A 1008 9.29 -32.34 -50.96
N GLY A 1009 9.26 -32.55 -49.65
CA GLY A 1009 9.39 -33.79 -48.90
C GLY A 1009 10.45 -33.58 -47.80
N LEU A 1010 10.29 -34.30 -46.69
CA LEU A 1010 11.21 -34.51 -45.56
C LEU A 1010 11.20 -33.54 -44.36
N THR A 1011 10.76 -34.16 -43.25
CA THR A 1011 11.23 -34.04 -41.85
C THR A 1011 10.99 -32.69 -41.16
N LYS A 1012 10.33 -32.60 -40.00
CA LYS A 1012 10.23 -33.51 -38.86
C LYS A 1012 9.00 -33.13 -38.04
#